data_AF-A0A7K2IVQ3-F1
#
_entry.id   AF-A0A7K2IVQ3-F1
#
_cell.length_a   1.000
_cell.length_b   1.000
_cell.length_c   1.000
_cell.angle_alpha   90.00
_cell.angle_beta   90.00
_cell.angle_gamma   90.00
#
_symmetry.space_group_name_H-M   'P 1'
#
loop_
_entity.id
_entity.type
_entity.pdbx_description
1 polymer ?
#
loop_
_entity_poly.entity_id
_entity_poly.type
_entity_poly.pdbx_seq_one_letter_code
_entity_poly.pdbx_strand_id
1 'polypeptide(L)'
;MSDTTELRTDAAVDSKKSADASAETGEAAPSGASRSRAASRGTGLAAQKLPELQKLASSMGITGTGRMRKSDVIAAIEAKQGGPVAPAKAKSAKKADSAPKAGKVENNDGPTEAQSPAKSGTDEAPRKSAGERSSDQAVTESQGGKGEKPSRSRRSSRRRGDESGDQPRSVDGTDSSTSASSVTKTSSTPQKNGPDSEDRENRSGQGRERQRNRRNRNRGGDDQNANNNSDRQQGGGGQNQGRNSGDDDDFGGGGRRRGRRRDRRDRRGRGGGQEAEPVIGEDDVLLPVAGILDILDNYAFVRTTGYLPGQSDVYVSLAQVRKHGLRKGDHIIGAVRQPREGERREKFNALVRLDSVNGMSPDQARGRQEFSKLVPLYPQERLRLETEPNILTTRIIDLVAPIGKGQRGLIVSPPKAGKTMVMQAIANAITENNPECYLMVILVDERPEEVTDMQRTVKGEVIHSTFDRPAEDHTVVADLAIERAKRLVEMGMDVVVLLDSITRLGRAYNLAAPASGRIMSGGVDSTALYPPKRFFGAARNIEGGGSLTILATALVETGSRADEVIFEEFKGTGNMELKLNRSLADKRIFPAVDVDASSTRKEEILMSAEELNVVWKLRRVLHALDTQQAIELLLDKMKESKSNAEFLMQIQKTTVGPER
;
A
#
# COMPACT_ATOMS: atom_id res chain seq x y z
N MET A 1 57.38 23.31 -9.99
CA MET A 1 57.33 24.55 -10.80
C MET A 1 55.97 24.59 -11.47
N SER A 2 55.18 25.63 -11.21
CA SER A 2 54.01 26.13 -11.96
C SER A 2 53.21 25.13 -12.82
N ASP A 3 51.98 24.73 -12.49
CA ASP A 3 50.72 25.50 -12.27
C ASP A 3 49.85 25.66 -13.54
N THR A 4 48.57 25.96 -13.33
CA THR A 4 47.46 26.19 -14.31
C THR A 4 46.90 24.95 -15.02
N THR A 5 45.57 24.73 -15.10
CA THR A 5 44.42 25.30 -14.36
C THR A 5 43.26 24.28 -14.36
N GLU A 6 42.63 24.04 -13.21
CA GLU A 6 41.29 23.42 -13.15
C GLU A 6 40.21 24.49 -12.99
N LEU A 7 39.01 24.23 -13.53
CA LEU A 7 37.83 25.08 -13.36
C LEU A 7 36.61 24.23 -12.97
N ARG A 8 36.24 24.33 -11.69
CA ARG A 8 34.91 23.97 -11.15
C ARG A 8 34.24 25.22 -10.63
N THR A 9 32.92 25.31 -10.78
CA THR A 9 32.11 26.42 -10.29
C THR A 9 30.93 25.91 -9.47
N ASP A 10 31.11 25.82 -8.16
CA ASP A 10 29.99 25.70 -7.21
C ASP A 10 29.38 27.07 -6.95
N ALA A 11 28.07 27.11 -6.70
CA ALA A 11 27.34 28.34 -6.40
C ALA A 11 26.39 28.12 -5.21
N ALA A 12 26.91 28.32 -3.99
CA ALA A 12 26.14 28.38 -2.75
C ALA A 12 26.35 29.75 -2.09
N VAL A 13 25.26 30.43 -1.71
CA VAL A 13 25.30 31.75 -1.08
C VAL A 13 24.90 31.62 0.39
N ASP A 14 25.83 31.90 1.29
CA ASP A 14 25.58 32.06 2.74
C ASP A 14 25.67 33.55 3.10
N SER A 15 24.81 34.03 4.00
CA SER A 15 24.74 35.44 4.39
C SER A 15 24.59 35.61 5.91
N LYS A 16 25.62 36.15 6.56
CA LYS A 16 25.68 36.30 8.02
C LYS A 16 25.25 37.69 8.49
N LYS A 17 24.26 37.66 9.39
CA LYS A 17 24.05 38.49 10.59
C LYS A 17 24.73 39.86 10.68
N SER A 18 23.92 40.85 11.04
CA SER A 18 24.27 41.87 12.04
C SER A 18 23.22 41.87 13.18
N ALA A 19 23.66 42.32 14.35
CA ALA A 19 22.84 42.76 15.50
C ALA A 19 23.39 44.17 15.90
N ASP A 20 22.89 44.94 16.86
CA ASP A 20 21.91 44.77 17.95
C ASP A 20 21.41 46.18 18.38
N ALA A 21 20.26 46.32 19.08
CA ALA A 21 19.84 47.50 19.88
C ALA A 21 18.39 47.38 20.44
N SER A 22 18.07 48.09 21.53
CA SER A 22 16.79 48.00 22.28
C SER A 22 16.39 49.31 23.02
N ALA A 23 15.31 49.28 23.84
CA ALA A 23 14.57 50.39 24.52
C ALA A 23 13.55 51.15 23.63
N GLU A 24 12.24 51.26 23.91
CA GLU A 24 11.46 51.87 25.04
C GLU A 24 11.31 53.42 24.93
N THR A 25 10.18 54.10 25.21
CA THR A 25 8.82 53.74 25.70
C THR A 25 7.75 54.82 25.35
N GLY A 26 6.44 54.44 25.32
CA GLY A 26 5.26 55.32 25.50
C GLY A 26 4.74 56.15 24.30
N GLU A 27 3.48 56.61 24.22
CA GLU A 27 2.23 56.24 24.93
C GLU A 27 0.97 56.70 24.12
N ALA A 28 -0.21 56.22 24.50
CA ALA A 28 -1.58 56.71 24.20
C ALA A 28 -2.29 56.24 22.90
N ALA A 29 -3.62 56.10 23.02
CA ALA A 29 -4.59 55.66 22.00
C ALA A 29 -5.82 56.59 21.98
N PRO A 30 -6.90 56.32 21.20
CA PRO A 30 -8.02 55.62 21.85
C PRO A 30 -8.96 54.74 20.97
N SER A 31 -9.52 53.71 21.62
CA SER A 31 -10.88 53.12 21.39
C SER A 31 -11.22 52.39 20.07
N GLY A 32 -11.92 51.24 20.19
CA GLY A 32 -12.46 50.50 19.04
C GLY A 32 -12.74 49.01 19.26
N ALA A 33 -13.49 48.62 20.31
CA ALA A 33 -13.65 47.22 20.68
C ALA A 33 -14.68 46.44 19.82
N SER A 34 -14.33 45.23 19.38
CA SER A 34 -15.30 44.19 18.99
C SER A 34 -14.82 42.79 19.40
N ARG A 35 -15.75 41.83 19.47
CA ARG A 35 -15.57 40.57 20.24
C ARG A 35 -15.04 39.41 19.40
N SER A 36 -14.39 38.46 20.08
CA SER A 36 -13.90 37.20 19.54
C SER A 36 -15.00 36.39 18.82
N ARG A 37 -14.68 35.86 17.64
CA ARG A 37 -15.50 34.86 16.95
C ARG A 37 -15.07 33.46 17.35
N ALA A 38 -15.92 32.75 18.08
CA ALA A 38 -15.80 31.32 18.31
C ALA A 38 -16.05 30.51 17.01
N ALA A 39 -15.65 29.24 17.01
CA ALA A 39 -15.58 28.40 15.82
C ALA A 39 -16.93 28.21 15.09
N SER A 40 -16.88 28.24 13.75
CA SER A 40 -18.00 27.83 12.89
C SER A 40 -18.17 26.30 12.92
N ARG A 41 -19.32 25.82 13.42
CA ARG A 41 -19.70 24.40 13.32
C ARG A 41 -20.33 24.11 11.94
N GLY A 42 -19.47 23.84 10.96
CA GLY A 42 -19.84 23.60 9.57
C GLY A 42 -20.47 22.22 9.27
N THR A 43 -21.65 21.92 9.81
CA THR A 43 -22.49 20.80 9.35
C THR A 43 -23.91 21.29 9.07
N GLY A 44 -24.10 21.87 7.88
CA GLY A 44 -25.34 22.55 7.48
C GLY A 44 -26.55 21.62 7.29
N LEU A 45 -27.71 22.23 7.08
CA LEU A 45 -29.03 21.58 6.97
C LEU A 45 -29.07 20.43 5.93
N ALA A 46 -28.23 20.50 4.90
CA ALA A 46 -28.04 19.42 3.92
C ALA A 46 -27.67 18.06 4.54
N ALA A 47 -27.01 18.02 5.71
CA ALA A 47 -26.58 16.80 6.39
C ALA A 47 -27.68 16.11 7.24
N GLN A 48 -28.66 16.87 7.75
CA GLN A 48 -29.74 16.32 8.60
C GLN A 48 -30.69 15.39 7.82
N LYS A 49 -31.39 14.49 8.51
CA LYS A 49 -32.39 13.60 7.88
C LYS A 49 -33.72 14.35 7.66
N LEU A 50 -34.51 13.91 6.68
CA LEU A 50 -35.78 14.57 6.35
C LEU A 50 -36.74 14.76 7.55
N PRO A 51 -36.91 13.78 8.48
CA PRO A 51 -37.77 13.97 9.66
C PRO A 51 -37.20 14.98 10.67
N GLU A 52 -35.89 15.15 10.74
CA GLU A 52 -35.23 16.14 11.61
C GLU A 52 -35.46 17.54 11.05
N LEU A 53 -35.29 17.71 9.73
CA LEU A 53 -35.60 18.94 9.02
C LEU A 53 -37.09 19.32 9.10
N GLN A 54 -38.00 18.36 8.96
CA GLN A 54 -39.45 18.59 9.11
C GLN A 54 -39.83 18.99 10.53
N LYS A 55 -39.21 18.42 11.57
CA LYS A 55 -39.36 18.86 12.97
C LYS A 55 -38.83 20.27 13.17
N LEU A 56 -37.62 20.57 12.66
CA LEU A 56 -36.99 21.88 12.79
C LEU A 56 -37.81 22.97 12.08
N ALA A 57 -38.26 22.71 10.86
CA ALA A 57 -39.16 23.58 10.11
C ALA A 57 -40.50 23.81 10.85
N SER A 58 -41.08 22.75 11.43
CA SER A 58 -42.31 22.87 12.25
C SER A 58 -42.08 23.75 13.49
N SER A 59 -40.94 23.62 14.16
CA SER A 59 -40.57 24.50 15.30
C SER A 59 -40.34 25.96 14.90
N MET A 60 -40.09 26.23 13.61
CA MET A 60 -39.99 27.57 13.02
C MET A 60 -41.32 28.06 12.41
N GLY A 61 -42.43 27.36 12.68
CA GLY A 61 -43.77 27.72 12.20
C GLY A 61 -44.03 27.42 10.72
N ILE A 62 -43.18 26.63 10.06
CA ILE A 62 -43.31 26.29 8.64
C ILE A 62 -44.23 25.07 8.50
N THR A 63 -45.50 25.32 8.15
CA THR A 63 -46.51 24.28 7.93
C THR A 63 -46.37 23.63 6.53
N GLY A 64 -46.99 22.45 6.34
CA GLY A 64 -47.03 21.75 5.04
C GLY A 64 -45.78 20.96 4.63
N THR A 65 -44.68 21.04 5.40
CA THR A 65 -43.39 20.38 5.10
C THR A 65 -43.44 18.85 5.00
N GLY A 66 -44.49 18.22 5.54
CA GLY A 66 -44.71 16.77 5.46
C GLY A 66 -44.85 16.20 4.04
N ARG A 67 -45.16 17.03 3.02
CA ARG A 67 -45.23 16.62 1.60
C ARG A 67 -44.11 17.18 0.72
N MET A 68 -43.19 17.96 1.29
CA MET A 68 -42.09 18.61 0.57
C MET A 68 -40.89 17.67 0.39
N ARG A 69 -40.08 17.88 -0.65
CA ARG A 69 -38.80 17.18 -0.81
C ARG A 69 -37.76 17.81 0.12
N LYS A 70 -36.68 17.07 0.42
CA LYS A 70 -35.62 17.53 1.33
C LYS A 70 -35.05 18.90 0.95
N SER A 71 -34.84 19.14 -0.35
CA SER A 71 -34.44 20.43 -0.92
C SER A 71 -35.35 21.58 -0.50
N ASP A 72 -36.66 21.36 -0.57
CA ASP A 72 -37.68 22.40 -0.43
C ASP A 72 -37.90 22.73 1.05
N VAL A 73 -37.80 21.72 1.92
CA VAL A 73 -37.78 21.92 3.39
C VAL A 73 -36.53 22.71 3.82
N ILE A 74 -35.36 22.39 3.27
CA ILE A 74 -34.12 23.15 3.55
C ILE A 74 -34.27 24.61 3.10
N ALA A 75 -34.70 24.84 1.86
CA ALA A 75 -34.89 26.18 1.33
C ALA A 75 -35.92 27.00 2.14
N ALA A 76 -36.99 26.37 2.62
CA ALA A 76 -37.96 27.03 3.50
C ALA A 76 -37.37 27.40 4.88
N ILE A 77 -36.52 26.54 5.46
CA ILE A 77 -35.79 26.85 6.70
C ILE A 77 -34.80 28.00 6.48
N GLU A 78 -33.99 27.95 5.43
CA GLU A 78 -32.97 28.96 5.12
C GLU A 78 -33.58 30.34 4.83
N ALA A 79 -34.70 30.38 4.10
CA ALA A 79 -35.47 31.60 3.87
C ALA A 79 -36.09 32.16 5.17
N LYS A 80 -36.46 31.31 6.13
CA LYS A 80 -36.96 31.74 7.45
C LYS A 80 -35.82 32.16 8.40
N GLN A 81 -34.60 31.68 8.19
CA GLN A 81 -33.39 32.03 8.93
C GLN A 81 -32.65 33.27 8.37
N GLY A 82 -33.12 33.86 7.27
CA GLY A 82 -32.55 35.09 6.70
C GLY A 82 -31.26 34.90 5.92
N GLY A 83 -30.99 33.68 5.42
CA GLY A 83 -29.82 33.41 4.58
C GLY A 83 -29.94 34.05 3.17
N PRO A 84 -28.81 34.36 2.50
CA PRO A 84 -28.84 34.91 1.15
C PRO A 84 -29.32 33.87 0.14
N VAL A 85 -30.54 34.06 -0.39
CA VAL A 85 -31.17 33.13 -1.34
C VAL A 85 -30.47 33.19 -2.70
N ALA A 86 -29.88 32.06 -3.12
CA ALA A 86 -29.30 31.93 -4.45
C ALA A 86 -30.40 31.89 -5.54
N PRO A 87 -30.24 32.60 -6.68
CA PRO A 87 -31.31 32.74 -7.67
C PRO A 87 -31.54 31.44 -8.47
N ALA A 88 -32.72 30.83 -8.28
CA ALA A 88 -33.14 29.65 -9.04
C ALA A 88 -33.46 30.02 -10.51
N LYS A 89 -32.96 29.21 -11.46
CA LYS A 89 -33.23 29.40 -12.89
C LYS A 89 -34.70 29.12 -13.21
N ALA A 90 -35.38 30.08 -13.82
CA ALA A 90 -36.77 29.92 -14.26
C ALA A 90 -36.92 28.90 -15.40
N LYS A 91 -37.94 28.04 -15.30
CA LYS A 91 -38.60 27.38 -16.44
C LYS A 91 -40.11 27.39 -16.25
N SER A 92 -40.84 27.50 -17.35
CA SER A 92 -42.26 27.86 -17.40
C SER A 92 -43.21 26.67 -17.56
N ALA A 93 -44.37 26.73 -16.91
CA ALA A 93 -45.61 26.03 -17.29
C ALA A 93 -46.83 26.91 -16.92
N LYS A 94 -48.00 26.68 -17.55
CA LYS A 94 -49.18 27.58 -17.46
C LYS A 94 -50.41 26.95 -16.79
N LYS A 95 -50.99 27.72 -15.85
CA LYS A 95 -52.42 28.14 -15.73
C LYS A 95 -53.57 27.10 -15.81
N ALA A 96 -54.29 26.99 -14.68
CA ALA A 96 -55.77 26.97 -14.52
C ALA A 96 -56.04 27.54 -13.09
N ASP A 97 -56.98 28.45 -12.80
CA ASP A 97 -58.46 28.38 -12.87
C ASP A 97 -59.03 27.24 -11.98
N SER A 98 -59.97 27.43 -11.03
CA SER A 98 -60.83 28.58 -10.66
C SER A 98 -61.24 28.58 -9.15
N ALA A 99 -62.16 29.47 -8.73
CA ALA A 99 -62.74 29.60 -7.37
C ALA A 99 -64.27 29.91 -7.47
N PRO A 100 -65.04 30.29 -6.42
CA PRO A 100 -64.99 30.05 -4.95
C PRO A 100 -66.38 29.62 -4.33
N LYS A 101 -66.47 29.39 -2.99
CA LYS A 101 -67.48 29.94 -2.02
C LYS A 101 -67.95 29.01 -0.85
N ALA A 102 -68.49 29.68 0.19
CA ALA A 102 -69.30 29.23 1.34
C ALA A 102 -68.60 28.47 2.50
N GLY A 103 -68.89 28.73 3.79
CA GLY A 103 -69.47 29.94 4.42
C GLY A 103 -70.69 29.76 5.36
N LYS A 104 -70.43 29.57 6.67
CA LYS A 104 -71.22 29.94 7.87
C LYS A 104 -70.22 29.89 9.06
N VAL A 105 -70.06 30.87 9.97
CA VAL A 105 -70.98 31.70 10.79
C VAL A 105 -71.45 30.98 12.06
N GLU A 106 -70.89 31.40 13.20
CA GLU A 106 -71.60 31.80 14.43
C GLU A 106 -70.70 32.72 15.28
N ASN A 107 -71.25 33.41 16.29
CA ASN A 107 -70.69 34.66 16.84
C ASN A 107 -71.03 34.83 18.36
N ASN A 108 -70.65 35.99 18.95
CA ASN A 108 -70.96 36.45 20.34
C ASN A 108 -70.16 35.75 21.48
N ASP A 109 -69.77 36.39 22.59
CA ASP A 109 -69.86 37.81 23.04
C ASP A 109 -68.65 38.18 23.97
N GLY A 110 -68.50 39.47 24.32
CA GLY A 110 -67.54 39.97 25.35
C GLY A 110 -68.27 40.72 26.50
N PRO A 111 -67.71 41.76 27.16
CA PRO A 111 -66.31 42.23 27.23
C PRO A 111 -65.85 42.72 28.66
N THR A 112 -64.61 43.23 28.80
CA THR A 112 -64.10 44.14 29.89
C THR A 112 -64.03 43.57 31.33
N GLU A 113 -63.32 44.14 32.33
CA GLU A 113 -62.52 45.39 32.45
C GLU A 113 -61.22 45.18 33.30
N ALA A 114 -60.55 46.22 33.81
CA ALA A 114 -59.18 46.16 34.38
C ALA A 114 -58.98 46.92 35.71
N GLN A 115 -57.93 46.60 36.49
CA GLN A 115 -57.08 47.53 37.29
C GLN A 115 -55.91 46.88 38.08
N SER A 116 -55.00 47.69 38.62
CA SER A 116 -53.84 47.37 39.51
C SER A 116 -53.93 48.19 40.83
N PRO A 117 -53.06 48.09 41.89
CA PRO A 117 -51.66 48.63 41.85
C PRO A 117 -50.61 48.14 42.92
N ALA A 118 -49.35 48.62 42.82
CA ALA A 118 -48.35 48.89 43.91
C ALA A 118 -47.80 47.70 44.77
N LYS A 119 -46.62 47.67 45.44
CA LYS A 119 -45.36 48.47 45.70
C LYS A 119 -44.38 47.52 46.49
N SER A 120 -43.17 47.77 47.02
CA SER A 120 -41.90 48.58 46.87
C SER A 120 -40.95 48.12 48.02
N GLY A 121 -39.61 48.24 48.11
CA GLY A 121 -38.46 48.84 47.36
C GLY A 121 -37.19 48.86 48.28
N THR A 122 -36.04 49.42 47.85
CA THR A 122 -34.81 49.81 48.64
C THR A 122 -34.01 48.71 49.41
N ASP A 123 -32.68 48.76 49.67
CA ASP A 123 -31.51 49.41 49.02
C ASP A 123 -30.13 48.82 49.48
N GLU A 124 -29.02 49.21 48.81
CA GLU A 124 -27.57 49.18 49.21
C GLU A 124 -26.80 47.87 49.64
N ALA A 125 -25.47 48.01 49.88
CA ALA A 125 -24.42 46.99 50.14
C ALA A 125 -23.29 47.62 51.03
N PRO A 126 -22.00 47.16 51.17
CA PRO A 126 -21.28 45.93 50.77
C PRO A 126 -20.23 45.34 51.80
N ARG A 127 -19.41 44.33 51.39
CA ARG A 127 -18.02 43.92 51.85
C ARG A 127 -17.75 42.71 52.81
N LYS A 128 -16.96 41.76 52.27
CA LYS A 128 -15.80 40.95 52.82
C LYS A 128 -15.66 40.57 54.32
N SER A 129 -15.36 39.29 54.62
CA SER A 129 -14.09 38.81 55.27
C SER A 129 -13.98 37.26 55.38
N ALA A 130 -12.86 36.76 55.94
CA ALA A 130 -12.46 35.34 56.16
C ALA A 130 -12.91 34.80 57.56
N GLY A 131 -12.64 33.57 58.05
CA GLY A 131 -11.98 32.35 57.53
C GLY A 131 -11.65 31.29 58.63
N GLU A 132 -11.18 30.09 58.21
CA GLU A 132 -10.40 29.03 58.93
C GLU A 132 -10.90 28.21 60.18
N ARG A 133 -10.51 26.91 60.19
CA ARG A 133 -10.24 25.94 61.32
C ARG A 133 -11.44 25.41 62.16
N SER A 134 -11.73 24.10 62.35
CA SER A 134 -11.01 22.90 62.92
C SER A 134 -10.96 22.85 64.47
N SER A 135 -11.19 21.75 65.21
CA SER A 135 -11.49 20.29 64.97
C SER A 135 -12.39 19.74 66.15
N ASP A 136 -12.47 18.51 66.70
CA ASP A 136 -11.75 17.20 66.67
C ASP A 136 -12.59 16.05 67.34
N GLN A 137 -12.12 14.77 67.30
CA GLN A 137 -12.50 13.55 68.10
C GLN A 137 -13.93 12.94 67.91
N ALA A 138 -14.21 11.61 67.78
CA ALA A 138 -13.76 10.29 68.35
C ALA A 138 -14.69 9.78 69.51
N VAL A 139 -14.92 8.49 69.86
CA VAL A 139 -14.25 7.16 69.66
C VAL A 139 -15.26 5.96 69.78
N THR A 140 -14.91 4.72 69.33
CA THR A 140 -15.44 3.34 69.73
C THR A 140 -16.94 2.98 69.47
N GLU A 141 -17.36 1.82 68.91
CA GLU A 141 -17.29 0.37 69.29
C GLU A 141 -18.22 -0.08 70.46
N SER A 142 -18.93 -1.24 70.47
CA SER A 142 -19.18 -2.33 69.48
C SER A 142 -20.38 -3.28 69.87
N GLN A 143 -20.77 -4.21 68.95
CA GLN A 143 -21.57 -5.48 69.11
C GLN A 143 -23.07 -5.49 69.53
N GLY A 144 -23.88 -6.46 69.01
CA GLY A 144 -24.94 -7.07 69.86
C GLY A 144 -26.20 -7.89 69.41
N GLY A 145 -26.43 -8.38 68.18
CA GLY A 145 -27.51 -9.37 67.88
C GLY A 145 -28.97 -8.85 67.69
N LYS A 146 -30.02 -9.66 67.42
CA LYS A 146 -30.15 -11.14 67.34
C LYS A 146 -31.47 -11.62 66.64
N GLY A 147 -31.49 -12.84 66.05
CA GLY A 147 -32.68 -13.59 65.57
C GLY A 147 -32.74 -13.82 64.04
N GLU A 148 -33.21 -14.94 63.46
CA GLU A 148 -33.75 -16.24 63.95
C GLU A 148 -33.53 -17.35 62.87
N LYS A 149 -32.95 -18.55 63.16
CA LYS A 149 -33.55 -19.89 63.49
C LYS A 149 -33.50 -20.94 62.32
N PRO A 150 -33.56 -22.29 62.57
CA PRO A 150 -32.35 -23.09 62.29
C PRO A 150 -32.46 -24.57 61.78
N SER A 151 -31.33 -25.05 61.24
CA SER A 151 -30.63 -26.35 61.41
C SER A 151 -31.32 -27.75 61.48
N ARG A 152 -30.65 -28.75 60.87
CA ARG A 152 -30.20 -30.03 61.52
C ARG A 152 -29.22 -30.83 60.64
N SER A 153 -28.43 -31.73 61.24
CA SER A 153 -27.53 -32.68 60.55
C SER A 153 -27.23 -33.94 61.38
N ARG A 154 -26.76 -35.04 60.75
CA ARG A 154 -26.14 -36.26 61.36
C ARG A 154 -25.63 -37.22 60.25
N ARG A 155 -24.93 -38.33 60.57
CA ARG A 155 -23.47 -38.44 60.84
C ARG A 155 -23.08 -39.91 61.11
N SER A 156 -22.40 -40.62 60.19
CA SER A 156 -21.78 -41.93 60.42
C SER A 156 -20.54 -42.18 59.52
N SER A 157 -19.81 -43.30 59.71
CA SER A 157 -18.38 -43.39 59.33
C SER A 157 -17.74 -44.79 59.38
N ARG A 158 -16.54 -44.93 58.77
CA ARG A 158 -15.38 -45.83 59.09
C ARG A 158 -15.29 -47.27 58.50
N ARG A 159 -14.00 -47.70 58.34
CA ARG A 159 -13.42 -49.06 58.06
C ARG A 159 -13.41 -49.47 56.56
N ARG A 160 -12.42 -50.21 56.02
CA ARG A 160 -11.16 -50.83 56.57
C ARG A 160 -10.17 -51.18 55.43
N GLY A 161 -8.85 -51.18 55.69
CA GLY A 161 -7.78 -51.81 54.87
C GLY A 161 -7.44 -51.13 53.53
N ASP A 162 -6.25 -51.33 52.94
CA ASP A 162 -5.00 -51.91 53.49
C ASP A 162 -3.74 -51.44 52.72
N GLU A 163 -2.57 -51.86 53.21
CA GLU A 163 -1.18 -51.93 52.66
C GLU A 163 -0.93 -51.75 51.13
N SER A 164 0.23 -51.32 50.61
CA SER A 164 1.51 -50.80 51.20
C SER A 164 2.46 -50.29 50.10
N GLY A 165 3.54 -49.58 50.48
CA GLY A 165 4.82 -49.56 49.72
C GLY A 165 5.32 -48.19 49.24
N ASP A 166 6.50 -47.77 49.72
CA ASP A 166 7.16 -46.51 49.36
C ASP A 166 8.66 -46.73 48.98
N GLN A 167 9.05 -46.26 47.79
CA GLN A 167 10.43 -45.98 47.36
C GLN A 167 11.47 -47.15 47.46
N PRO A 168 12.82 -46.96 47.47
CA PRO A 168 13.61 -46.73 46.24
C PRO A 168 14.95 -47.52 46.12
N ARG A 169 15.74 -47.20 45.06
CA ARG A 169 17.22 -47.33 44.87
C ARG A 169 17.85 -48.59 44.22
N SER A 170 18.35 -48.39 42.99
CA SER A 170 19.72 -48.63 42.46
C SER A 170 20.70 -49.64 43.11
N VAL A 171 21.39 -50.44 42.27
CA VAL A 171 22.86 -50.30 41.96
C VAL A 171 23.23 -50.92 40.57
N ASP A 172 24.47 -50.65 40.13
CA ASP A 172 25.38 -51.22 39.09
C ASP A 172 25.07 -52.57 38.38
N GLY A 173 25.68 -52.91 37.22
CA GLY A 173 26.66 -52.21 36.36
C GLY A 173 27.43 -53.15 35.38
N THR A 174 28.25 -52.56 34.49
CA THR A 174 29.29 -53.16 33.57
C THR A 174 28.82 -54.22 32.53
N ASP A 175 29.52 -54.55 31.42
CA ASP A 175 30.77 -54.03 30.80
C ASP A 175 30.83 -54.28 29.26
N SER A 176 31.77 -53.62 28.56
CA SER A 176 32.43 -54.03 27.27
C SER A 176 31.58 -54.10 25.96
N SER A 177 32.11 -53.95 24.74
CA SER A 177 33.38 -53.34 24.24
C SER A 177 33.33 -53.13 22.70
N THR A 178 34.23 -52.26 22.19
CA THR A 178 34.95 -52.24 20.87
C THR A 178 34.46 -53.12 19.69
N SER A 179 34.46 -52.71 18.40
CA SER A 179 35.53 -52.01 17.65
C SER A 179 35.08 -51.31 16.35
N ALA A 180 35.96 -50.43 15.87
CA ALA A 180 35.92 -49.57 14.69
C ALA A 180 35.93 -50.23 13.28
N SER A 181 35.59 -49.39 12.29
CA SER A 181 36.19 -49.25 10.93
C SER A 181 36.20 -50.40 9.90
N SER A 182 35.57 -50.18 8.74
CA SER A 182 36.22 -49.95 7.41
C SER A 182 35.16 -49.93 6.26
N VAL A 183 35.15 -48.98 5.29
CA VAL A 183 35.90 -48.95 4.00
C VAL A 183 35.62 -50.23 3.16
N THR A 184 34.99 -50.23 1.96
CA THR A 184 35.13 -49.32 0.79
C THR A 184 33.95 -49.38 -0.23
N LYS A 185 33.76 -48.31 -1.04
CA LYS A 185 33.44 -48.24 -2.50
C LYS A 185 32.46 -49.20 -3.22
N THR A 186 31.64 -48.57 -4.10
CA THR A 186 31.16 -49.02 -5.46
C THR A 186 30.27 -50.27 -5.59
N SER A 187 29.37 -50.40 -6.57
CA SER A 187 28.66 -49.46 -7.48
C SER A 187 27.60 -50.24 -8.28
N SER A 188 26.53 -49.58 -8.78
CA SER A 188 25.66 -50.00 -9.92
C SER A 188 25.63 -51.49 -10.32
N THR A 189 24.51 -52.22 -10.26
CA THR A 189 23.19 -51.93 -10.87
C THR A 189 22.17 -52.99 -10.41
N PRO A 190 20.86 -52.82 -10.64
CA PRO A 190 20.04 -53.98 -11.05
C PRO A 190 19.13 -53.71 -12.26
N GLN A 191 18.84 -54.77 -13.04
CA GLN A 191 18.06 -54.72 -14.28
C GLN A 191 17.01 -55.85 -14.35
N LYS A 192 15.72 -55.47 -14.30
CA LYS A 192 14.51 -56.14 -14.84
C LYS A 192 14.09 -57.57 -14.41
N ASN A 193 12.76 -57.77 -14.49
CA ASN A 193 11.97 -59.02 -14.41
C ASN A 193 11.93 -59.66 -13.01
N GLY A 194 10.84 -60.21 -12.44
CA GLY A 194 9.42 -60.46 -12.85
C GLY A 194 8.94 -61.76 -12.14
N PRO A 195 7.70 -62.29 -12.31
CA PRO A 195 6.38 -61.70 -12.59
C PRO A 195 5.25 -62.18 -11.60
N ASP A 196 4.02 -61.65 -11.78
CA ASP A 196 2.65 -62.18 -11.54
C ASP A 196 2.22 -63.13 -10.37
N SER A 197 1.02 -62.81 -9.82
CA SER A 197 0.00 -63.68 -9.16
C SER A 197 0.25 -64.23 -7.72
N GLU A 198 -0.74 -64.54 -6.88
CA GLU A 198 -2.23 -64.46 -6.97
C GLU A 198 -2.90 -64.12 -5.58
N ASP A 199 -4.17 -64.52 -5.37
CA ASP A 199 -5.07 -64.38 -4.20
C ASP A 199 -5.62 -62.96 -3.88
N ARG A 200 -6.93 -62.65 -3.73
CA ARG A 200 -8.24 -63.31 -3.44
C ARG A 200 -8.73 -63.11 -1.99
N GLU A 201 -9.90 -62.45 -1.85
CA GLU A 201 -11.10 -63.04 -1.22
C GLU A 201 -12.36 -62.12 -1.29
N ASN A 202 -13.54 -62.75 -1.45
CA ASN A 202 -14.88 -62.49 -0.83
C ASN A 202 -15.42 -61.05 -0.52
N ARG A 203 -16.72 -60.71 -0.61
CA ARG A 203 -17.97 -61.43 -1.04
C ARG A 203 -19.18 -60.45 -1.15
N SER A 204 -20.14 -60.71 -2.06
CA SER A 204 -21.58 -60.27 -2.06
C SER A 204 -21.94 -58.75 -1.98
N GLY A 205 -23.04 -58.25 -2.57
CA GLY A 205 -24.07 -58.84 -3.45
C GLY A 205 -25.26 -57.89 -3.70
N GLN A 206 -26.13 -58.21 -4.68
CA GLN A 206 -27.33 -57.44 -5.14
C GLN A 206 -27.03 -56.10 -5.89
N GLY A 207 -27.74 -55.70 -6.96
CA GLY A 207 -28.66 -56.46 -7.83
C GLY A 207 -29.39 -55.62 -8.92
N ARG A 208 -29.46 -56.14 -10.16
CA ARG A 208 -30.39 -55.81 -11.28
C ARG A 208 -30.32 -54.41 -11.96
N GLU A 209 -29.93 -54.35 -13.24
CA GLU A 209 -30.79 -54.18 -14.46
C GLU A 209 -31.13 -52.70 -14.80
N ARG A 210 -31.09 -52.17 -16.04
CA ARG A 210 -31.14 -52.75 -17.41
C ARG A 210 -30.43 -51.87 -18.48
N GLN A 211 -29.93 -52.51 -19.55
CA GLN A 211 -29.90 -52.10 -20.99
C GLN A 211 -30.10 -50.60 -21.35
N ARG A 212 -29.29 -49.95 -22.23
CA ARG A 212 -28.98 -50.33 -23.64
C ARG A 212 -27.85 -49.48 -24.27
N ASN A 213 -27.17 -50.05 -25.29
CA ASN A 213 -26.37 -49.43 -26.37
C ASN A 213 -25.24 -48.41 -26.04
N ARG A 214 -23.96 -48.70 -26.37
CA ARG A 214 -23.28 -48.57 -27.70
C ARG A 214 -23.18 -47.11 -28.19
N ARG A 215 -22.03 -46.57 -28.63
CA ARG A 215 -20.60 -47.00 -28.68
C ARG A 215 -19.79 -45.67 -28.82
N ASN A 216 -18.66 -45.45 -28.14
CA ASN A 216 -17.28 -45.80 -28.56
C ASN A 216 -16.97 -45.53 -30.06
N ARG A 217 -15.85 -44.91 -30.46
CA ARG A 217 -14.60 -44.59 -29.73
C ARG A 217 -13.69 -43.60 -30.50
N ASN A 218 -12.70 -43.01 -29.80
CA ASN A 218 -11.26 -42.86 -30.10
C ASN A 218 -10.76 -43.02 -31.57
N ARG A 219 -9.68 -42.35 -32.02
CA ARG A 219 -8.63 -41.45 -31.44
C ARG A 219 -8.11 -40.56 -32.62
N GLY A 220 -7.36 -39.46 -32.47
CA GLY A 220 -5.97 -39.37 -32.00
C GLY A 220 -4.99 -40.06 -32.98
N GLY A 221 -3.98 -39.42 -33.58
CA GLY A 221 -3.54 -38.01 -33.49
C GLY A 221 -2.32 -37.73 -34.42
N ASP A 222 -1.67 -36.58 -34.21
CA ASP A 222 -0.31 -36.19 -34.61
C ASP A 222 0.11 -36.09 -36.11
N ASP A 223 0.13 -34.83 -36.58
CA ASP A 223 1.35 -34.08 -37.00
C ASP A 223 2.04 -34.30 -38.38
N GLN A 224 2.84 -33.28 -38.75
CA GLN A 224 3.89 -33.17 -39.79
C GLN A 224 3.55 -32.96 -41.30
N ASN A 225 3.64 -31.66 -41.68
CA ASN A 225 4.63 -31.13 -42.65
C ASN A 225 4.38 -31.25 -44.20
N ALA A 226 5.23 -30.52 -44.95
CA ALA A 226 5.55 -30.54 -46.38
C ALA A 226 4.76 -29.63 -47.37
N ASN A 227 5.51 -28.80 -48.10
CA ASN A 227 5.09 -28.06 -49.30
C ASN A 227 5.26 -28.92 -50.58
N ASN A 228 4.27 -28.87 -51.48
CA ASN A 228 4.39 -28.70 -52.95
C ASN A 228 2.96 -28.77 -53.55
N ASN A 229 2.47 -27.88 -54.43
CA ASN A 229 3.01 -27.26 -55.65
C ASN A 229 2.87 -28.12 -56.92
N SER A 230 2.67 -27.45 -58.06
CA SER A 230 2.52 -27.95 -59.45
C SER A 230 1.31 -28.85 -59.81
N ASP A 231 0.43 -28.25 -60.61
CA ASP A 231 -0.20 -28.78 -61.83
C ASP A 231 -1.01 -30.10 -61.86
N ARG A 232 -2.27 -29.95 -62.29
CA ARG A 232 -2.70 -30.53 -63.58
C ARG A 232 -3.81 -29.71 -64.26
N GLN A 233 -3.83 -29.78 -65.58
CA GLN A 233 -4.62 -28.93 -66.49
C GLN A 233 -5.52 -29.81 -67.39
N GLN A 234 -6.53 -29.20 -68.02
CA GLN A 234 -7.51 -29.80 -68.96
C GLN A 234 -8.57 -30.71 -68.30
N GLY A 235 -9.82 -30.78 -68.81
CA GLY A 235 -10.45 -30.00 -69.89
C GLY A 235 -11.83 -30.53 -70.32
N GLY A 236 -12.68 -29.65 -70.88
CA GLY A 236 -14.04 -29.98 -71.38
C GLY A 236 -15.15 -29.97 -70.30
N GLY A 237 -16.44 -29.83 -70.64
CA GLY A 237 -17.05 -29.49 -71.94
C GLY A 237 -18.53 -29.89 -72.05
N GLY A 238 -19.45 -28.94 -72.25
CA GLY A 238 -20.93 -29.11 -72.28
C GLY A 238 -21.60 -28.24 -71.21
N GLN A 239 -22.63 -27.40 -71.46
CA GLN A 239 -23.95 -27.60 -72.11
C GLN A 239 -24.84 -28.60 -71.34
N ASN A 240 -26.13 -28.34 -71.05
CA ASN A 240 -27.09 -27.40 -71.65
C ASN A 240 -28.29 -27.08 -70.70
N GLN A 241 -29.02 -25.98 -70.95
CA GLN A 241 -30.39 -25.64 -70.44
C GLN A 241 -30.61 -25.54 -68.90
N GLY A 242 -31.58 -24.78 -68.36
CA GLY A 242 -32.54 -23.83 -68.96
C GLY A 242 -33.65 -23.41 -67.96
N ARG A 243 -34.46 -22.41 -68.34
CA ARG A 243 -35.54 -21.72 -67.55
C ARG A 243 -34.99 -20.73 -66.49
N ASN A 244 -35.31 -19.43 -66.46
CA ASN A 244 -36.47 -18.60 -66.86
C ASN A 244 -37.54 -18.41 -65.77
N SER A 245 -37.53 -17.23 -65.14
CA SER A 245 -38.71 -16.47 -64.73
C SER A 245 -38.34 -14.99 -64.84
N GLY A 246 -39.20 -14.18 -65.44
CA GLY A 246 -39.04 -12.72 -65.57
C GLY A 246 -40.16 -11.98 -64.86
N ASP A 247 -40.08 -10.65 -64.89
CA ASP A 247 -41.16 -9.65 -64.82
C ASP A 247 -40.50 -8.25 -64.94
N ASP A 248 -40.34 -7.75 -66.17
CA ASP A 248 -41.11 -6.65 -66.79
C ASP A 248 -41.76 -5.62 -65.81
N ASP A 249 -41.89 -4.31 -66.08
CA ASP A 249 -41.52 -3.44 -67.22
C ASP A 249 -41.46 -1.96 -66.70
N ASP A 250 -40.46 -1.14 -67.02
CA ASP A 250 -40.38 -0.16 -68.15
C ASP A 250 -40.72 1.31 -67.75
N PHE A 251 -40.52 2.23 -68.70
CA PHE A 251 -40.69 3.69 -68.76
C PHE A 251 -39.47 4.56 -68.38
N GLY A 252 -38.85 5.12 -69.43
CA GLY A 252 -37.61 5.89 -69.36
C GLY A 252 -37.76 7.41 -69.28
N GLY A 253 -36.61 8.09 -69.06
CA GLY A 253 -36.50 9.55 -69.05
C GLY A 253 -35.05 10.02 -69.17
N GLY A 254 -34.63 10.49 -70.34
CA GLY A 254 -33.26 10.95 -70.60
C GLY A 254 -32.93 12.29 -69.92
N GLY A 255 -31.89 12.35 -69.08
CA GLY A 255 -31.70 13.50 -68.17
C GLY A 255 -30.27 13.82 -67.67
N ARG A 256 -29.33 14.07 -68.58
CA ARG A 256 -28.12 14.93 -68.39
C ARG A 256 -27.53 15.10 -66.95
N ARG A 257 -26.78 14.13 -66.40
CA ARG A 257 -25.87 14.37 -65.23
C ARG A 257 -24.49 13.71 -65.36
N ARG A 258 -23.77 14.04 -66.45
CA ARG A 258 -22.34 13.72 -66.62
C ARG A 258 -21.50 14.72 -65.80
N GLY A 259 -20.79 14.26 -64.76
CA GLY A 259 -19.83 15.08 -64.01
C GLY A 259 -20.19 15.38 -62.54
N ARG A 260 -20.02 14.39 -61.64
CA ARG A 260 -19.81 14.59 -60.18
C ARG A 260 -19.25 13.34 -59.46
N ARG A 261 -18.27 12.66 -60.08
CA ARG A 261 -17.57 11.49 -59.52
C ARG A 261 -16.05 11.49 -59.78
N ARG A 262 -15.37 12.64 -59.69
CA ARG A 262 -13.88 12.69 -59.68
C ARG A 262 -13.28 13.32 -58.41
N ASP A 263 -14.05 14.16 -57.71
CA ASP A 263 -13.61 14.94 -56.53
C ASP A 263 -13.75 14.19 -55.19
N ARG A 264 -13.46 12.89 -55.18
CA ARG A 264 -13.46 12.04 -53.96
C ARG A 264 -12.21 11.17 -53.82
N ARG A 265 -11.18 11.32 -54.65
CA ARG A 265 -9.93 10.56 -54.53
C ARG A 265 -8.87 11.26 -53.67
N ASP A 266 -8.85 12.59 -53.67
CA ASP A 266 -7.81 13.41 -53.01
C ASP A 266 -8.14 13.77 -51.54
N ARG A 267 -9.31 13.34 -51.03
CA ARG A 267 -9.61 13.34 -49.58
C ARG A 267 -9.33 11.99 -48.90
N ARG A 268 -8.45 11.15 -49.47
CA ARG A 268 -7.91 9.94 -48.81
C ARG A 268 -6.47 10.09 -48.29
N GLY A 269 -5.92 11.30 -48.28
CA GLY A 269 -4.61 11.63 -47.66
C GLY A 269 -4.66 12.15 -46.22
N ARG A 270 -5.84 12.42 -45.64
CA ARG A 270 -5.99 12.96 -44.27
C ARG A 270 -7.03 12.15 -43.49
N GLY A 271 -6.65 10.92 -43.13
CA GLY A 271 -7.55 9.89 -42.61
C GLY A 271 -6.88 8.90 -41.65
N GLY A 272 -5.96 9.39 -40.82
CA GLY A 272 -5.38 8.66 -39.68
C GLY A 272 -5.41 9.56 -38.45
N GLY A 273 -5.79 9.02 -37.30
CA GLY A 273 -5.86 9.74 -36.02
C GLY A 273 -4.49 9.96 -35.38
N GLN A 274 -3.56 10.57 -36.12
CA GLN A 274 -2.35 11.11 -35.51
C GLN A 274 -2.73 12.40 -34.78
N GLU A 275 -2.59 12.36 -33.45
CA GLU A 275 -2.51 13.56 -32.61
C GLU A 275 -1.46 14.48 -33.25
N ALA A 276 -1.85 15.72 -33.62
CA ALA A 276 -0.92 16.61 -34.29
C ALA A 276 0.20 17.00 -33.32
N GLU A 277 1.45 16.71 -33.66
CA GLU A 277 2.59 17.19 -32.86
C GLU A 277 2.50 18.72 -32.76
N PRO A 278 2.67 19.30 -31.56
CA PRO A 278 2.46 20.74 -31.35
C PRO A 278 3.44 21.54 -32.19
N VAL A 279 2.92 22.27 -33.18
CA VAL A 279 3.71 23.09 -34.10
C VAL A 279 4.25 24.29 -33.33
N ILE A 280 5.57 24.36 -33.22
CA ILE A 280 6.30 25.46 -32.59
C ILE A 280 6.31 26.66 -33.53
N GLY A 281 5.79 27.80 -33.08
CA GLY A 281 6.04 29.10 -33.70
C GLY A 281 7.33 29.75 -33.17
N GLU A 282 7.96 30.62 -33.95
CA GLU A 282 9.23 31.27 -33.54
C GLU A 282 9.05 32.20 -32.31
N ASP A 283 7.84 32.70 -32.05
CA ASP A 283 7.50 33.46 -30.83
C ASP A 283 7.02 32.59 -29.63
N ASP A 284 7.06 31.26 -29.72
CA ASP A 284 6.57 30.40 -28.64
C ASP A 284 7.53 30.33 -27.45
N VAL A 285 7.19 30.99 -26.34
CA VAL A 285 7.91 30.87 -25.07
C VAL A 285 7.80 29.44 -24.54
N LEU A 286 8.96 28.78 -24.44
CA LEU A 286 9.10 27.43 -23.92
C LEU A 286 9.49 27.46 -22.44
N LEU A 287 8.64 26.90 -21.59
CA LEU A 287 8.89 26.73 -20.16
C LEU A 287 9.50 25.32 -19.91
N PRO A 288 10.63 25.21 -19.20
CA PRO A 288 11.21 23.91 -18.89
C PRO A 288 10.33 23.14 -17.90
N VAL A 289 10.30 21.82 -18.04
CA VAL A 289 9.61 20.91 -17.12
C VAL A 289 10.45 19.66 -16.86
N ALA A 290 10.36 19.15 -15.64
CA ALA A 290 10.88 17.85 -15.24
C ALA A 290 9.79 17.06 -14.49
N GLY A 291 9.88 15.73 -14.48
CA GLY A 291 8.96 14.87 -13.74
C GLY A 291 8.99 13.42 -14.21
N ILE A 292 8.05 12.61 -13.72
CA ILE A 292 8.02 11.15 -13.98
C ILE A 292 6.90 10.81 -14.95
N LEU A 293 7.20 10.10 -16.05
CA LEU A 293 6.20 9.68 -17.02
C LEU A 293 5.31 8.57 -16.47
N ASP A 294 4.02 8.86 -16.36
CA ASP A 294 2.96 7.89 -16.13
C ASP A 294 2.20 7.63 -17.44
N ILE A 295 2.20 6.38 -17.89
CA ILE A 295 1.52 5.94 -19.12
C ILE A 295 0.27 5.17 -18.70
N LEU A 296 -0.87 5.60 -19.23
CA LEU A 296 -2.20 5.00 -19.04
C LEU A 296 -2.75 4.58 -20.41
N ASP A 297 -3.83 3.79 -20.44
CA ASP A 297 -4.26 3.03 -21.63
C ASP A 297 -4.37 3.83 -22.93
N ASN A 298 -4.81 5.09 -22.84
CA ASN A 298 -5.13 5.96 -23.98
C ASN A 298 -4.40 7.31 -23.96
N TYR A 299 -3.55 7.58 -22.97
CA TYR A 299 -2.87 8.87 -22.79
C TYR A 299 -1.69 8.75 -21.81
N ALA A 300 -0.74 9.68 -21.85
CA ALA A 300 0.36 9.74 -20.90
C ALA A 300 0.51 11.15 -20.29
N PHE A 301 1.03 11.21 -19.07
CA PHE A 301 1.31 12.43 -18.33
C PHE A 301 2.69 12.39 -17.68
N VAL A 302 3.46 13.46 -17.77
CA VAL A 302 4.60 13.68 -16.86
C VAL A 302 4.03 14.26 -15.56
N ARG A 303 4.16 13.50 -14.47
CA ARG A 303 3.79 13.93 -13.11
C ARG A 303 4.84 14.91 -12.60
N THR A 304 4.43 16.16 -12.34
CA THR A 304 5.38 17.26 -12.00
C THR A 304 5.50 17.53 -10.50
N THR A 305 4.54 17.07 -9.69
CA THR A 305 4.48 17.33 -8.24
C THR A 305 4.63 16.06 -7.38
N GLY A 306 5.21 14.99 -7.93
CA GLY A 306 5.40 13.70 -7.26
C GLY A 306 4.77 12.54 -8.03
N TYR A 307 4.18 11.58 -7.33
CA TYR A 307 3.70 10.31 -7.90
C TYR A 307 2.18 10.22 -8.10
N LEU A 308 1.43 11.25 -7.68
CA LEU A 308 -0.03 11.36 -7.86
C LEU A 308 -0.38 12.35 -8.99
N PRO A 309 -1.57 12.23 -9.61
CA PRO A 309 -2.04 13.18 -10.62
C PRO A 309 -2.13 14.63 -10.10
N GLY A 310 -1.36 15.53 -10.70
CA GLY A 310 -1.32 16.96 -10.41
C GLY A 310 -2.16 17.81 -11.38
N GLN A 311 -2.42 19.07 -11.01
CA GLN A 311 -3.00 20.06 -11.93
C GLN A 311 -1.95 20.66 -12.89
N SER A 312 -0.67 20.56 -12.52
CA SER A 312 0.50 20.98 -13.30
C SER A 312 1.12 19.85 -14.12
N ASP A 313 0.44 18.71 -14.24
CA ASP A 313 0.91 17.58 -15.04
C ASP A 313 0.92 17.93 -16.53
N VAL A 314 1.94 17.43 -17.23
CA VAL A 314 2.16 17.72 -18.65
C VAL A 314 1.70 16.54 -19.49
N TYR A 315 0.76 16.77 -20.39
CA TYR A 315 0.26 15.75 -21.32
C TYR A 315 1.34 15.39 -22.35
N VAL A 316 1.49 14.10 -22.62
CA VAL A 316 2.38 13.56 -23.66
C VAL A 316 1.57 12.72 -24.63
N SER A 317 1.69 13.02 -25.93
CA SER A 317 0.99 12.26 -26.97
C SER A 317 1.51 10.82 -27.04
N LEU A 318 0.64 9.87 -27.39
CA LEU A 318 1.07 8.48 -27.60
C LEU A 318 1.99 8.35 -28.83
N ALA A 319 1.96 9.34 -29.73
CA ALA A 319 2.94 9.50 -30.80
C ALA A 319 4.35 9.73 -30.24
N GLN A 320 4.56 10.73 -29.37
CA GLN A 320 5.85 11.03 -28.74
C GLN A 320 6.38 9.85 -27.90
N VAL A 321 5.50 9.20 -27.11
CA VAL A 321 5.85 8.00 -26.33
C VAL A 321 6.45 6.91 -27.22
N ARG A 322 5.82 6.60 -28.35
CA ARG A 322 6.31 5.59 -29.30
C ARG A 322 7.56 6.05 -30.06
N LYS A 323 7.60 7.32 -30.49
CA LYS A 323 8.70 7.96 -31.23
C LYS A 323 10.02 7.88 -30.46
N HIS A 324 9.99 8.15 -29.15
CA HIS A 324 11.17 8.18 -28.28
C HIS A 324 11.32 6.94 -27.38
N GLY A 325 10.51 5.88 -27.58
CA GLY A 325 10.62 4.63 -26.83
C GLY A 325 10.40 4.77 -25.32
N LEU A 326 9.58 5.74 -24.91
CA LEU A 326 9.36 6.11 -23.51
C LEU A 326 8.52 5.06 -22.79
N ARG A 327 8.84 4.81 -21.52
CA ARG A 327 8.18 3.79 -20.69
C ARG A 327 7.77 4.40 -19.34
N LYS A 328 6.74 3.83 -18.70
CA LYS A 328 6.26 4.29 -17.38
C LYS A 328 7.42 4.31 -16.38
N GLY A 329 7.47 5.32 -15.52
CA GLY A 329 8.57 5.55 -14.57
C GLY A 329 9.82 6.24 -15.16
N ASP A 330 9.87 6.52 -16.48
CA ASP A 330 10.98 7.29 -17.04
C ASP A 330 10.91 8.75 -16.52
N HIS A 331 11.99 9.24 -15.91
CA HIS A 331 12.11 10.63 -15.54
C HIS A 331 12.45 11.46 -16.77
N ILE A 332 11.59 12.40 -17.13
CA ILE A 332 11.69 13.21 -18.34
C ILE A 332 12.07 14.64 -17.98
N ILE A 333 12.97 15.22 -18.77
CA ILE A 333 13.20 16.67 -18.82
C ILE A 333 12.88 17.12 -20.24
N GLY A 334 12.20 18.26 -20.37
CA GLY A 334 11.81 18.83 -21.66
C GLY A 334 11.20 20.21 -21.50
N ALA A 335 10.39 20.64 -22.48
CA ALA A 335 9.73 21.93 -22.44
C ALA A 335 8.27 21.87 -22.90
N VAL A 336 7.44 22.71 -22.28
CA VAL A 336 6.05 22.99 -22.67
C VAL A 336 5.94 24.39 -23.25
N ARG A 337 5.00 24.59 -24.18
CA ARG A 337 4.65 25.94 -24.64
C ARG A 337 3.82 26.67 -23.58
N GLN A 338 4.16 27.93 -23.30
CA GLN A 338 3.31 28.82 -22.53
C GLN A 338 2.02 29.14 -23.33
N PRO A 339 0.80 28.95 -22.78
CA PRO A 339 -0.44 29.26 -23.49
C PRO A 339 -0.47 30.74 -23.93
N ARG A 340 -0.72 31.00 -25.21
CA ARG A 340 -0.81 32.38 -25.74
C ARG A 340 -2.08 33.07 -25.21
N GLU A 341 -2.03 34.37 -24.97
CA GLU A 341 -3.19 35.11 -24.45
C GLU A 341 -4.35 35.08 -25.45
N GLY A 342 -5.56 34.75 -24.97
CA GLY A 342 -6.73 34.51 -25.82
C GLY A 342 -6.82 33.11 -26.44
N GLU A 343 -5.77 32.27 -26.36
CA GLU A 343 -5.84 30.87 -26.78
C GLU A 343 -6.73 30.06 -25.82
N ARG A 344 -7.41 29.03 -26.34
CA ARG A 344 -8.34 28.22 -25.54
C ARG A 344 -7.56 27.30 -24.60
N ARG A 345 -7.18 27.82 -23.42
CA ARG A 345 -6.44 27.11 -22.37
C ARG A 345 -6.92 25.67 -22.19
N GLU A 346 -6.10 24.74 -22.67
CA GLU A 346 -6.35 23.31 -22.51
C GLU A 346 -6.23 22.91 -21.03
N LYS A 347 -6.80 21.76 -20.66
CA LYS A 347 -6.86 21.35 -19.24
C LYS A 347 -5.46 21.10 -18.65
N PHE A 348 -4.50 20.73 -19.49
CA PHE A 348 -3.11 20.45 -19.16
C PHE A 348 -2.24 21.03 -20.28
N ASN A 349 -0.99 21.39 -19.99
CA ASN A 349 -0.04 21.81 -21.02
C ASN A 349 0.51 20.56 -21.73
N ALA A 350 0.73 20.62 -23.05
CA ALA A 350 1.35 19.53 -23.80
C ALA A 350 2.89 19.63 -23.77
N LEU A 351 3.58 18.49 -23.74
CA LEU A 351 5.03 18.41 -23.96
C LEU A 351 5.33 18.74 -25.43
N VAL A 352 6.20 19.72 -25.64
CA VAL A 352 6.53 20.24 -26.99
C VAL A 352 7.93 19.78 -27.41
N ARG A 353 8.90 19.84 -26.50
CA ARG A 353 10.27 19.37 -26.73
C ARG A 353 10.66 18.38 -25.63
N LEU A 354 11.42 17.35 -25.99
CA LEU A 354 11.96 16.33 -25.08
C LEU A 354 13.48 16.47 -25.09
N ASP A 355 14.07 16.76 -23.93
CA ASP A 355 15.48 17.16 -23.83
C ASP A 355 16.33 16.02 -23.23
N SER A 356 15.83 15.31 -22.22
CA SER A 356 16.46 14.08 -21.73
C SER A 356 15.47 13.08 -21.13
N VAL A 357 15.91 11.82 -21.08
CA VAL A 357 15.17 10.67 -20.53
C VAL A 357 16.10 9.95 -19.57
N ASN A 358 15.82 10.08 -18.27
CA ASN A 358 16.68 9.66 -17.14
C ASN A 358 18.12 10.19 -17.22
N GLY A 359 18.33 11.41 -17.74
CA GLY A 359 19.65 12.00 -17.92
C GLY A 359 20.39 11.57 -19.20
N MET A 360 19.87 10.57 -19.94
CA MET A 360 20.36 10.21 -21.27
C MET A 360 19.66 11.05 -22.35
N SER A 361 20.28 11.18 -23.53
CA SER A 361 19.58 11.76 -24.68
C SER A 361 18.41 10.86 -25.13
N PRO A 362 17.35 11.41 -25.76
CA PRO A 362 16.19 10.62 -26.23
C PRO A 362 16.50 9.55 -27.29
N ASP A 363 17.71 9.56 -27.85
CA ASP A 363 18.17 8.60 -28.84
C ASP A 363 18.93 7.45 -28.16
N GLN A 364 19.83 7.76 -27.22
CA GLN A 364 20.47 6.76 -26.35
C GLN A 364 19.44 6.01 -25.49
N ALA A 365 18.45 6.73 -24.95
CA ALA A 365 17.43 6.15 -24.07
C ALA A 365 16.55 5.07 -24.73
N ARG A 366 16.50 5.04 -26.08
CA ARG A 366 15.82 4.00 -26.87
C ARG A 366 16.62 2.69 -26.97
N GLY A 367 17.93 2.71 -26.75
CA GLY A 367 18.80 1.53 -26.76
C GLY A 367 18.89 0.76 -25.43
N ARG A 368 18.28 1.29 -24.36
CA ARG A 368 18.28 0.64 -23.04
C ARG A 368 17.57 -0.72 -23.09
N GLN A 369 18.14 -1.72 -22.43
CA GLN A 369 17.49 -3.01 -22.25
C GLN A 369 16.25 -2.87 -21.34
N GLU A 370 15.24 -3.71 -21.58
CA GLU A 370 14.07 -3.78 -20.70
C GLU A 370 14.38 -4.63 -19.46
N PHE A 371 13.96 -4.16 -18.28
CA PHE A 371 14.09 -4.87 -17.01
C PHE A 371 13.61 -6.32 -17.09
N SER A 372 12.53 -6.59 -17.82
CA SER A 372 11.98 -7.93 -18.06
C SER A 372 12.95 -8.91 -18.75
N LYS A 373 13.90 -8.41 -19.55
CA LYS A 373 14.86 -9.20 -20.34
C LYS A 373 16.19 -9.41 -19.63
N LEU A 374 16.49 -8.61 -18.61
CA LEU A 374 17.71 -8.70 -17.81
C LEU A 374 17.72 -9.98 -16.95
N VAL A 375 18.88 -10.65 -16.90
CA VAL A 375 19.06 -11.96 -16.23
C VAL A 375 19.01 -11.81 -14.71
N PRO A 376 18.08 -12.51 -14.01
CA PRO A 376 18.00 -12.47 -12.55
C PRO A 376 19.09 -13.31 -11.89
N LEU A 377 19.82 -12.73 -10.95
CA LEU A 377 20.77 -13.43 -10.09
C LEU A 377 20.32 -13.43 -8.63
N TYR A 378 20.92 -14.33 -7.83
CA TYR A 378 20.92 -14.16 -6.37
C TYR A 378 21.75 -12.91 -6.00
N PRO A 379 21.44 -12.25 -4.87
CA PRO A 379 22.33 -11.24 -4.30
C PRO A 379 23.74 -11.79 -4.08
N GLN A 380 24.75 -11.06 -4.54
CA GLN A 380 26.17 -11.43 -4.44
C GLN A 380 26.97 -10.47 -3.55
N GLU A 381 26.54 -9.21 -3.48
CA GLU A 381 27.16 -8.17 -2.65
C GLU A 381 26.24 -7.88 -1.46
N ARG A 382 26.81 -7.64 -0.28
CA ARG A 382 26.08 -7.42 0.97
C ARG A 382 25.99 -5.93 1.32
N LEU A 383 24.76 -5.46 1.49
CA LEU A 383 24.46 -4.16 2.08
C LEU A 383 24.75 -4.25 3.58
N ARG A 384 25.95 -3.82 3.99
CA ARG A 384 26.34 -3.75 5.41
C ARG A 384 25.55 -2.65 6.11
N LEU A 385 25.00 -2.96 7.27
CA LEU A 385 24.13 -2.06 8.04
C LEU A 385 24.79 -1.60 9.35
N GLU A 386 25.76 -2.33 9.87
CA GLU A 386 26.61 -1.89 10.98
C GLU A 386 27.23 -0.50 10.71
N THR A 387 26.93 0.49 11.57
CA THR A 387 27.50 1.85 11.53
C THR A 387 28.13 2.22 12.87
N GLU A 388 27.43 2.93 13.76
CA GLU A 388 27.92 3.24 15.10
C GLU A 388 27.79 2.02 16.06
N PRO A 389 28.74 1.81 17.00
CA PRO A 389 28.74 0.64 17.90
C PRO A 389 27.49 0.48 18.80
N ASN A 390 26.84 1.60 19.12
CA ASN A 390 25.61 1.76 19.90
C ASN A 390 24.33 1.39 19.12
N ILE A 391 24.34 1.37 17.78
CA ILE A 391 23.20 1.02 16.93
C ILE A 391 23.13 -0.51 16.82
N LEU A 392 22.80 -1.16 17.94
CA LEU A 392 22.71 -2.61 18.05
C LEU A 392 21.67 -3.21 17.08
N THR A 393 20.64 -2.44 16.70
CA THR A 393 19.63 -2.84 15.71
C THR A 393 20.24 -3.30 14.39
N THR A 394 21.12 -2.51 13.78
CA THR A 394 21.67 -2.84 12.47
C THR A 394 22.74 -3.92 12.58
N ARG A 395 23.59 -3.82 13.61
CA ARG A 395 24.57 -4.85 13.97
C ARG A 395 23.93 -6.24 14.15
N ILE A 396 22.76 -6.34 14.78
CA ILE A 396 22.03 -7.60 14.96
C ILE A 396 21.46 -8.13 13.63
N ILE A 397 20.86 -7.26 12.80
CA ILE A 397 20.32 -7.65 11.49
C ILE A 397 21.43 -8.24 10.60
N ASP A 398 22.62 -7.61 10.60
CA ASP A 398 23.80 -8.11 9.88
C ASP A 398 24.25 -9.52 10.29
N LEU A 399 23.93 -9.96 11.52
CA LEU A 399 24.28 -11.29 12.05
C LEU A 399 23.16 -12.33 11.84
N VAL A 400 21.88 -11.94 11.96
CA VAL A 400 20.75 -12.89 11.91
C VAL A 400 20.05 -12.96 10.55
N ALA A 401 20.04 -11.87 9.78
CA ALA A 401 19.35 -11.77 8.50
C ALA A 401 20.10 -10.80 7.55
N PRO A 402 21.32 -11.15 7.09
CA PRO A 402 22.13 -10.29 6.24
C PRO A 402 21.39 -9.92 4.95
N ILE A 403 21.53 -8.66 4.52
CA ILE A 403 20.81 -8.11 3.37
C ILE A 403 21.76 -7.99 2.18
N GLY A 404 21.38 -8.56 1.03
CA GLY A 404 22.14 -8.41 -0.22
C GLY A 404 21.57 -7.37 -1.17
N LYS A 405 22.42 -6.87 -2.07
CA LYS A 405 22.01 -6.13 -3.26
C LYS A 405 21.13 -7.02 -4.15
N GLY A 406 19.84 -6.68 -4.24
CA GLY A 406 18.81 -7.48 -4.90
C GLY A 406 17.91 -8.32 -3.98
N GLN A 407 17.93 -8.10 -2.66
CA GLN A 407 17.10 -8.88 -1.71
C GLN A 407 15.59 -8.63 -1.88
N ARG A 408 14.78 -9.67 -1.63
CA ARG A 408 13.33 -9.60 -1.36
C ARG A 408 13.09 -9.90 0.12
N GLY A 409 13.28 -8.89 0.96
CA GLY A 409 13.16 -9.00 2.41
C GLY A 409 11.76 -8.67 2.92
N LEU A 410 11.30 -9.43 3.92
CA LEU A 410 10.10 -9.12 4.69
C LEU A 410 10.47 -8.81 6.15
N ILE A 411 10.13 -7.60 6.61
CA ILE A 411 10.19 -7.21 8.02
C ILE A 411 8.83 -7.57 8.65
N VAL A 412 8.73 -8.77 9.18
CA VAL A 412 7.50 -9.36 9.72
C VAL A 412 7.27 -8.80 11.12
N SER A 413 6.29 -7.93 11.29
CA SER A 413 6.07 -7.16 12.52
C SER A 413 4.62 -7.23 13.00
N PRO A 414 4.37 -7.69 14.23
CA PRO A 414 3.17 -7.35 14.97
C PRO A 414 3.03 -5.82 15.14
N PRO A 415 1.81 -5.29 15.33
CA PRO A 415 1.61 -3.90 15.72
C PRO A 415 2.41 -3.54 16.98
N LYS A 416 3.01 -2.34 16.98
CA LYS A 416 3.86 -1.78 18.06
C LYS A 416 5.21 -2.49 18.31
N ALA A 417 5.58 -3.53 17.57
CA ALA A 417 6.85 -4.25 17.78
C ALA A 417 8.14 -3.52 17.32
N GLY A 418 8.09 -2.20 17.09
CA GLY A 418 9.27 -1.40 16.68
C GLY A 418 9.52 -1.26 15.17
N LYS A 419 8.60 -1.74 14.31
CA LYS A 419 8.58 -1.62 12.83
C LYS A 419 9.34 -0.39 12.28
N THR A 420 8.88 0.81 12.65
CA THR A 420 9.38 2.08 12.11
C THR A 420 10.83 2.37 12.52
N MET A 421 11.22 2.03 13.75
CA MET A 421 12.60 2.19 14.23
C MET A 421 13.57 1.27 13.47
N VAL A 422 13.14 0.05 13.16
CA VAL A 422 13.93 -0.91 12.36
C VAL A 422 14.07 -0.42 10.91
N MET A 423 12.97 0.07 10.31
CA MET A 423 12.97 0.68 8.97
C MET A 423 13.91 1.90 8.90
N GLN A 424 13.85 2.82 9.86
CA GLN A 424 14.72 4.01 9.92
C GLN A 424 16.19 3.64 10.14
N ALA A 425 16.48 2.65 10.99
CA ALA A 425 17.85 2.18 11.22
C ALA A 425 18.46 1.56 9.94
N ILE A 426 17.69 0.74 9.22
CA ILE A 426 18.09 0.19 7.92
C ILE A 426 18.30 1.31 6.89
N ALA A 427 17.36 2.25 6.80
CA ALA A 427 17.41 3.37 5.85
C ALA A 427 18.67 4.24 6.04
N ASN A 428 18.94 4.66 7.27
CA ASN A 428 20.08 5.51 7.59
C ASN A 428 21.41 4.78 7.34
N ALA A 429 21.50 3.51 7.72
CA ALA A 429 22.70 2.70 7.49
C ALA A 429 22.97 2.42 6.01
N ILE A 430 21.93 2.29 5.17
CA ILE A 430 22.11 2.21 3.71
C ILE A 430 22.72 3.52 3.20
N THR A 431 22.18 4.69 3.55
CA THR A 431 22.73 5.97 3.07
C THR A 431 24.12 6.29 3.63
N GLU A 432 24.50 5.73 4.77
CA GLU A 432 25.82 5.91 5.38
C GLU A 432 26.88 4.97 4.77
N ASN A 433 26.59 3.67 4.70
CA ASN A 433 27.55 2.64 4.26
C ASN A 433 27.55 2.38 2.75
N ASN A 434 26.44 2.64 2.07
CA ASN A 434 26.20 2.30 0.66
C ASN A 434 25.64 3.53 -0.10
N PRO A 435 26.31 4.71 -0.08
CA PRO A 435 25.78 5.96 -0.63
C PRO A 435 25.60 5.96 -2.16
N GLU A 436 26.08 4.94 -2.87
CA GLU A 436 25.82 4.71 -4.28
C GLU A 436 24.43 4.09 -4.56
N CYS A 437 23.80 3.50 -3.54
CA CYS A 437 22.46 2.93 -3.63
C CYS A 437 21.38 4.02 -3.61
N TYR A 438 20.52 4.04 -4.63
CA TYR A 438 19.38 4.96 -4.69
C TYR A 438 18.26 4.51 -3.74
N LEU A 439 18.16 5.17 -2.58
CA LEU A 439 17.18 4.86 -1.55
C LEU A 439 15.81 5.51 -1.83
N MET A 440 14.79 4.67 -2.02
CA MET A 440 13.38 5.05 -2.15
C MET A 440 12.60 4.51 -0.95
N VAL A 441 11.76 5.35 -0.31
CA VAL A 441 10.87 4.91 0.77
C VAL A 441 9.43 5.13 0.33
N ILE A 442 8.64 4.07 0.28
CA ILE A 442 7.24 4.08 -0.19
C ILE A 442 6.33 3.82 1.00
N LEU A 443 5.52 4.82 1.38
CA LEU A 443 4.60 4.78 2.52
C LEU A 443 3.16 4.79 2.02
N VAL A 444 2.38 3.76 2.35
CA VAL A 444 1.07 3.50 1.74
C VAL A 444 0.04 3.22 2.83
N ASP A 445 -1.09 3.96 2.84
CA ASP A 445 -2.14 3.87 3.88
C ASP A 445 -1.59 4.15 5.30
N GLU A 446 -0.48 4.90 5.40
CA GLU A 446 0.18 5.19 6.68
C GLU A 446 -0.11 6.63 7.17
N ARG A 447 0.16 6.91 8.45
CA ARG A 447 -0.21 8.18 9.08
C ARG A 447 0.62 9.39 8.62
N PRO A 448 0.04 10.58 8.44
CA PRO A 448 0.78 11.80 8.07
C PRO A 448 1.95 12.14 9.00
N GLU A 449 1.82 11.88 10.30
CA GLU A 449 2.91 12.07 11.27
C GLU A 449 4.07 11.08 11.07
N GLU A 450 3.78 9.81 10.74
CA GLU A 450 4.79 8.78 10.45
C GLU A 450 5.49 9.06 9.11
N VAL A 451 4.75 9.59 8.12
CA VAL A 451 5.33 10.12 6.86
C VAL A 451 6.26 11.30 7.13
N THR A 452 5.83 12.26 7.97
CA THR A 452 6.61 13.47 8.29
C THR A 452 7.90 13.12 9.04
N ASP A 453 7.84 12.14 9.94
CA ASP A 453 9.00 11.63 10.69
C ASP A 453 10.01 10.95 9.76
N MET A 454 9.54 10.12 8.83
CA MET A 454 10.37 9.49 7.80
C MET A 454 11.04 10.52 6.88
N GLN A 455 10.28 11.53 6.41
CA GLN A 455 10.79 12.63 5.56
C GLN A 455 11.87 13.50 6.22
N ARG A 456 11.93 13.54 7.55
CA ARG A 456 12.92 14.31 8.31
C ARG A 456 14.14 13.47 8.73
N THR A 457 13.93 12.17 8.91
CA THR A 457 14.96 11.25 9.43
C THR A 457 15.78 10.62 8.29
N VAL A 458 15.13 10.21 7.19
CA VAL A 458 15.77 9.43 6.13
C VAL A 458 16.24 10.31 4.98
N LYS A 459 17.52 10.16 4.63
CA LYS A 459 18.14 10.77 3.45
C LYS A 459 17.87 9.91 2.20
N GLY A 460 16.67 10.05 1.62
CA GLY A 460 16.24 9.32 0.42
C GLY A 460 14.97 9.91 -0.22
N GLU A 461 14.52 9.32 -1.33
CA GLU A 461 13.27 9.72 -2.00
C GLU A 461 12.05 9.16 -1.22
N VAL A 462 11.41 9.97 -0.39
CA VAL A 462 10.23 9.56 0.39
C VAL A 462 8.93 9.84 -0.37
N ILE A 463 8.34 8.76 -0.87
CA ILE A 463 7.12 8.69 -1.68
C ILE A 463 5.97 8.24 -0.77
N HIS A 464 4.82 8.93 -0.79
CA HIS A 464 3.72 8.58 0.12
C HIS A 464 2.31 8.75 -0.45
N SER A 465 1.40 7.95 0.10
CA SER A 465 -0.06 8.09 -0.03
C SER A 465 -0.68 7.75 1.33
N THR A 466 -1.15 8.77 2.05
CA THR A 466 -1.64 8.70 3.44
C THR A 466 -3.04 8.09 3.53
N PHE A 467 -3.40 7.51 4.68
CA PHE A 467 -4.67 6.75 4.89
C PHE A 467 -5.98 7.53 4.63
N ASP A 468 -5.91 8.86 4.50
CA ASP A 468 -7.06 9.71 4.17
C ASP A 468 -7.42 9.70 2.67
N ARG A 469 -6.61 9.05 1.84
CA ARG A 469 -6.78 8.92 0.38
C ARG A 469 -7.52 7.63 -0.03
N PRO A 470 -8.09 7.58 -1.25
CA PRO A 470 -8.68 6.36 -1.80
C PRO A 470 -7.65 5.24 -2.02
N ALA A 471 -8.12 4.00 -2.08
CA ALA A 471 -7.26 2.83 -2.37
C ALA A 471 -6.64 2.88 -3.77
N GLU A 472 -7.25 3.61 -4.71
CA GLU A 472 -6.75 3.86 -6.05
C GLU A 472 -5.54 4.80 -6.06
N ASP A 473 -5.49 5.81 -5.18
CA ASP A 473 -4.31 6.68 -5.02
C ASP A 473 -3.10 5.86 -4.51
N HIS A 474 -3.35 4.88 -3.65
CA HIS A 474 -2.32 4.00 -3.09
C HIS A 474 -1.70 3.09 -4.17
N THR A 475 -2.51 2.47 -5.02
CA THR A 475 -2.03 1.56 -6.07
C THR A 475 -1.33 2.33 -7.19
N VAL A 476 -1.85 3.49 -7.61
CA VAL A 476 -1.21 4.37 -8.61
C VAL A 476 0.20 4.81 -8.17
N VAL A 477 0.37 5.21 -6.91
CA VAL A 477 1.67 5.60 -6.36
C VAL A 477 2.65 4.43 -6.36
N ALA A 478 2.22 3.25 -5.89
CA ALA A 478 3.05 2.06 -5.85
C ALA A 478 3.47 1.59 -7.26
N ASP A 479 2.53 1.55 -8.22
CA ASP A 479 2.80 1.16 -9.62
C ASP A 479 3.76 2.13 -10.32
N LEU A 480 3.66 3.44 -10.08
CA LEU A 480 4.58 4.41 -10.68
C LEU A 480 5.96 4.38 -10.02
N ALA A 481 6.03 4.22 -8.69
CA ALA A 481 7.28 4.12 -7.94
C ALA A 481 8.09 2.85 -8.30
N ILE A 482 7.42 1.69 -8.45
CA ILE A 482 8.14 0.46 -8.82
C ILE A 482 8.59 0.45 -10.29
N GLU A 483 7.87 1.12 -11.19
CA GLU A 483 8.37 1.31 -12.56
C GLU A 483 9.51 2.33 -12.61
N ARG A 484 9.47 3.39 -11.78
CA ARG A 484 10.60 4.33 -11.61
C ARG A 484 11.87 3.61 -11.15
N ALA A 485 11.76 2.77 -10.12
CA ALA A 485 12.86 1.93 -9.64
C ALA A 485 13.45 1.05 -10.75
N LYS A 486 12.60 0.41 -11.57
CA LYS A 486 13.07 -0.40 -12.71
C LYS A 486 13.79 0.43 -13.77
N ARG A 487 13.34 1.65 -14.08
CA ARG A 487 14.02 2.53 -15.05
C ARG A 487 15.41 2.99 -14.57
N LEU A 488 15.63 3.11 -13.26
CA LEU A 488 16.93 3.38 -12.66
C LEU A 488 17.87 2.17 -12.77
N VAL A 489 17.38 0.97 -12.43
CA VAL A 489 18.16 -0.29 -12.50
C VAL A 489 18.55 -0.65 -13.94
N GLU A 490 17.70 -0.34 -14.92
CA GLU A 490 18.03 -0.45 -16.36
C GLU A 490 19.18 0.47 -16.83
N MET A 491 19.67 1.38 -15.99
CA MET A 491 20.86 2.20 -16.24
C MET A 491 22.10 1.73 -15.46
N GLY A 492 22.02 0.59 -14.76
CA GLY A 492 23.11 0.07 -13.95
C GLY A 492 23.14 0.55 -12.49
N MET A 493 22.12 1.27 -12.02
CA MET A 493 22.06 1.76 -10.63
C MET A 493 21.56 0.67 -9.67
N ASP A 494 22.17 0.57 -8.50
CA ASP A 494 21.58 -0.13 -7.36
C ASP A 494 20.43 0.72 -6.77
N VAL A 495 19.28 0.09 -6.52
CA VAL A 495 18.09 0.75 -5.97
C VAL A 495 17.57 -0.05 -4.79
N VAL A 496 17.37 0.62 -3.65
CA VAL A 496 16.75 0.01 -2.46
C VAL A 496 15.41 0.67 -2.20
N VAL A 497 14.35 -0.14 -2.21
CA VAL A 497 12.98 0.27 -1.93
C VAL A 497 12.58 -0.24 -0.55
N LEU A 498 12.29 0.68 0.37
CA LEU A 498 11.69 0.39 1.67
C LEU A 498 10.17 0.60 1.58
N LEU A 499 9.36 -0.45 1.72
CA LEU A 499 7.90 -0.38 1.60
C LEU A 499 7.21 -0.54 2.95
N ASP A 500 6.43 0.46 3.36
CA ASP A 500 5.57 0.40 4.54
C ASP A 500 4.08 0.55 4.15
N SER A 501 3.26 -0.51 4.07
CA SER A 501 3.58 -1.94 4.24
C SER A 501 3.03 -2.75 3.07
N ILE A 502 3.61 -3.93 2.80
CA ILE A 502 3.07 -4.81 1.75
C ILE A 502 1.69 -5.35 2.12
N THR A 503 1.39 -5.46 3.41
CA THR A 503 0.05 -5.82 3.90
C THR A 503 -0.99 -4.74 3.59
N ARG A 504 -0.68 -3.46 3.88
CA ARG A 504 -1.52 -2.31 3.51
C ARG A 504 -1.66 -2.19 1.98
N LEU A 505 -0.58 -2.35 1.22
CA LEU A 505 -0.61 -2.34 -0.24
C LEU A 505 -1.48 -3.48 -0.81
N GLY A 506 -1.38 -4.69 -0.25
CA GLY A 506 -2.24 -5.82 -0.60
C GLY A 506 -3.73 -5.54 -0.34
N ARG A 507 -4.05 -4.88 0.78
CA ARG A 507 -5.41 -4.38 1.06
C ARG A 507 -5.87 -3.34 0.04
N ALA A 508 -5.01 -2.40 -0.36
CA ALA A 508 -5.34 -1.38 -1.35
C ALA A 508 -5.70 -2.00 -2.72
N TYR A 509 -4.89 -2.92 -3.24
CA TYR A 509 -5.25 -3.66 -4.46
C TYR A 509 -6.53 -4.48 -4.29
N ASN A 510 -6.78 -5.09 -3.11
CA ASN A 510 -8.01 -5.83 -2.84
C ASN A 510 -9.28 -4.96 -2.78
N LEU A 511 -9.14 -3.67 -2.47
CA LEU A 511 -10.25 -2.71 -2.45
C LEU A 511 -10.47 -2.06 -3.82
N ALA A 512 -9.40 -1.80 -4.58
CA ALA A 512 -9.47 -1.20 -5.91
C ALA A 512 -9.76 -2.21 -7.04
N ALA A 513 -9.58 -3.52 -6.82
CA ALA A 513 -9.84 -4.55 -7.82
C ALA A 513 -11.34 -4.78 -8.06
N PRO A 514 -11.81 -4.89 -9.32
CA PRO A 514 -13.14 -5.41 -9.62
C PRO A 514 -13.29 -6.84 -9.09
N ALA A 515 -14.38 -7.12 -8.38
CA ALA A 515 -14.63 -8.44 -7.78
C ALA A 515 -14.68 -9.55 -8.83
N SER A 516 -13.75 -10.52 -8.77
CA SER A 516 -13.66 -11.65 -9.71
C SER A 516 -14.68 -12.76 -9.43
N GLY A 517 -15.33 -12.72 -8.26
CA GLY A 517 -16.13 -13.81 -7.71
C GLY A 517 -15.32 -14.95 -7.09
N ARG A 518 -13.98 -14.93 -7.15
CA ARG A 518 -13.08 -15.94 -6.57
C ARG A 518 -12.40 -15.39 -5.30
N ILE A 519 -13.22 -15.32 -4.25
CA ILE A 519 -12.83 -14.83 -2.93
C ILE A 519 -12.24 -15.99 -2.11
N MET A 520 -11.06 -15.75 -1.53
CA MET A 520 -10.32 -16.68 -0.67
C MET A 520 -10.76 -16.53 0.80
N SER A 521 -10.15 -17.31 1.71
CA SER A 521 -10.30 -17.09 3.15
C SER A 521 -9.95 -15.64 3.52
N GLY A 522 -10.60 -15.10 4.55
CA GLY A 522 -10.38 -13.72 4.99
C GLY A 522 -11.02 -12.63 4.11
N GLY A 523 -11.65 -12.96 2.97
CA GLY A 523 -12.29 -11.97 2.10
C GLY A 523 -11.36 -11.34 1.06
N VAL A 524 -10.22 -11.98 0.77
CA VAL A 524 -9.24 -11.52 -0.22
C VAL A 524 -9.56 -12.12 -1.59
N ASP A 525 -9.61 -11.31 -2.64
CA ASP A 525 -9.79 -11.81 -4.01
C ASP A 525 -8.48 -12.44 -4.54
N SER A 526 -8.59 -13.66 -5.08
CA SER A 526 -7.45 -14.41 -5.62
C SER A 526 -6.71 -13.70 -6.76
N THR A 527 -7.35 -12.76 -7.46
CA THR A 527 -6.73 -11.97 -8.53
C THR A 527 -6.06 -10.69 -8.02
N ALA A 528 -6.57 -10.10 -6.93
CA ALA A 528 -6.08 -8.83 -6.39
C ALA A 528 -4.65 -8.90 -5.83
N LEU A 529 -4.17 -10.08 -5.44
CA LEU A 529 -2.79 -10.26 -4.97
C LEU A 529 -1.76 -10.34 -6.11
N TYR A 530 -2.18 -10.47 -7.38
CA TYR A 530 -1.24 -10.59 -8.50
C TYR A 530 -0.38 -9.31 -8.74
N PRO A 531 -0.94 -8.09 -8.81
CA PRO A 531 -0.13 -6.87 -8.94
C PRO A 531 0.90 -6.68 -7.81
N PRO A 532 0.58 -6.78 -6.50
CA PRO A 532 1.58 -6.61 -5.45
C PRO A 532 2.57 -7.80 -5.37
N LYS A 533 2.19 -9.02 -5.78
CA LYS A 533 3.15 -10.13 -5.99
C LYS A 533 4.16 -9.78 -7.09
N ARG A 534 3.71 -9.16 -8.19
CA ARG A 534 4.57 -8.67 -9.27
C ARG A 534 5.40 -7.44 -8.86
N PHE A 535 4.93 -6.61 -7.93
CA PHE A 535 5.71 -5.55 -7.29
C PHE A 535 6.88 -6.16 -6.50
N PHE A 536 6.60 -7.03 -5.53
CA PHE A 536 7.62 -7.57 -4.62
C PHE A 536 8.56 -8.55 -5.32
N GLY A 537 8.03 -9.38 -6.22
CA GLY A 537 8.79 -10.25 -7.11
C GLY A 537 9.66 -9.52 -8.14
N ALA A 538 9.57 -8.19 -8.25
CA ALA A 538 10.46 -7.42 -9.11
C ALA A 538 11.90 -7.37 -8.57
N ALA A 539 12.09 -7.44 -7.24
CA ALA A 539 13.41 -7.34 -6.63
C ALA A 539 14.29 -8.57 -6.90
N ARG A 540 15.54 -8.30 -7.29
CA ARG A 540 16.57 -9.25 -7.71
C ARG A 540 17.91 -8.53 -7.94
N ASN A 541 18.99 -9.29 -7.90
CA ASN A 541 20.26 -8.88 -8.49
C ASN A 541 20.22 -9.11 -10.01
N ILE A 542 21.09 -8.45 -10.78
CA ILE A 542 21.12 -8.53 -12.25
C ILE A 542 22.54 -8.75 -12.77
N GLU A 543 22.68 -9.66 -13.72
CA GLU A 543 23.95 -9.88 -14.44
C GLU A 543 24.28 -8.68 -15.34
N GLY A 544 25.43 -8.04 -15.12
CA GLY A 544 25.89 -6.91 -15.95
C GLY A 544 25.06 -5.61 -15.81
N GLY A 545 24.30 -5.47 -14.72
CA GLY A 545 23.50 -4.28 -14.41
C GLY A 545 23.53 -3.98 -12.90
N GLY A 546 22.64 -3.08 -12.46
CA GLY A 546 22.44 -2.79 -11.03
C GLY A 546 21.40 -3.71 -10.40
N SER A 547 21.24 -3.65 -9.09
CA SER A 547 20.27 -4.47 -8.35
C SER A 547 18.98 -3.71 -7.99
N LEU A 548 17.87 -4.44 -7.84
CA LEU A 548 16.65 -3.95 -7.19
C LEU A 548 16.44 -4.69 -5.88
N THR A 549 16.70 -4.03 -4.75
CA THR A 549 16.36 -4.52 -3.41
C THR A 549 14.97 -4.00 -3.02
N ILE A 550 14.10 -4.86 -2.50
CA ILE A 550 12.85 -4.44 -1.84
C ILE A 550 12.83 -5.05 -0.44
N LEU A 551 12.77 -4.19 0.57
CA LEU A 551 12.51 -4.56 1.96
C LEU A 551 11.13 -4.04 2.33
N ALA A 552 10.17 -4.93 2.57
CA ALA A 552 8.80 -4.55 2.86
C ALA A 552 8.39 -4.97 4.27
N THR A 553 7.72 -4.08 5.00
CA THR A 553 7.10 -4.47 6.27
C THR A 553 5.86 -5.33 5.99
N ALA A 554 5.65 -6.36 6.80
CA ALA A 554 4.47 -7.23 6.74
C ALA A 554 3.83 -7.29 8.13
N LEU A 555 2.56 -6.88 8.21
CA LEU A 555 1.80 -6.89 9.45
C LEU A 555 1.24 -8.29 9.73
N VAL A 556 1.55 -8.82 10.92
CA VAL A 556 1.03 -10.09 11.46
C VAL A 556 0.36 -9.85 12.81
N GLU A 557 -0.28 -10.87 13.40
CA GLU A 557 -0.98 -10.77 14.70
C GLU A 557 -2.07 -9.68 14.78
N THR A 558 -2.57 -9.20 13.64
CA THR A 558 -3.58 -8.12 13.58
C THR A 558 -4.98 -8.57 14.00
N GLY A 559 -5.20 -9.89 14.11
CA GLY A 559 -6.52 -10.51 14.27
C GLY A 559 -7.35 -10.55 12.99
N SER A 560 -6.77 -10.18 11.84
CA SER A 560 -7.47 -10.18 10.56
C SER A 560 -7.00 -11.33 9.66
N ARG A 561 -7.90 -12.28 9.37
CA ARG A 561 -7.67 -13.37 8.41
C ARG A 561 -7.26 -12.89 7.00
N ALA A 562 -7.60 -11.65 6.64
CA ALA A 562 -7.13 -11.03 5.41
C ALA A 562 -5.61 -10.82 5.44
N ASP A 563 -5.05 -10.31 6.55
CA ASP A 563 -3.61 -10.07 6.70
C ASP A 563 -2.84 -11.39 6.77
N GLU A 564 -3.40 -12.41 7.43
CA GLU A 564 -2.83 -13.77 7.49
C GLU A 564 -2.67 -14.37 6.09
N VAL A 565 -3.71 -14.31 5.25
CA VAL A 565 -3.68 -14.79 3.86
C VAL A 565 -2.76 -13.94 2.98
N ILE A 566 -2.77 -12.61 3.16
CA ILE A 566 -1.86 -11.70 2.47
C ILE A 566 -0.39 -12.01 2.83
N PHE A 567 -0.09 -12.27 4.10
CA PHE A 567 1.26 -12.54 4.58
C PHE A 567 1.84 -13.84 4.02
N GLU A 568 1.14 -14.97 4.13
CA GLU A 568 1.65 -16.27 3.64
C GLU A 568 1.90 -16.24 2.12
N GLU A 569 1.07 -15.50 1.37
CA GLU A 569 1.21 -15.29 -0.08
C GLU A 569 2.45 -14.46 -0.48
N PHE A 570 2.95 -13.59 0.41
CA PHE A 570 4.22 -12.86 0.19
C PHE A 570 5.44 -13.58 0.75
N LYS A 571 5.29 -14.29 1.87
CA LYS A 571 6.31 -15.13 2.51
C LYS A 571 6.90 -16.17 1.54
N GLY A 572 6.06 -16.79 0.71
CA GLY A 572 6.51 -17.68 -0.38
C GLY A 572 7.30 -17.00 -1.51
N THR A 573 7.21 -15.67 -1.64
CA THR A 573 7.90 -14.86 -2.67
C THR A 573 9.24 -14.27 -2.16
N GLY A 574 9.36 -14.06 -0.85
CA GLY A 574 10.54 -13.51 -0.20
C GLY A 574 11.74 -14.46 -0.16
N ASN A 575 12.93 -13.89 0.06
CA ASN A 575 14.16 -14.65 0.31
C ASN A 575 14.94 -14.18 1.56
N MET A 576 14.41 -13.22 2.32
CA MET A 576 14.84 -12.87 3.68
C MET A 576 13.60 -12.61 4.54
N GLU A 577 13.63 -13.05 5.80
CA GLU A 577 12.62 -12.77 6.81
C GLU A 577 13.31 -12.23 8.07
N LEU A 578 13.03 -10.99 8.44
CA LEU A 578 13.38 -10.40 9.74
C LEU A 578 12.11 -10.33 10.58
N LYS A 579 12.01 -11.16 11.62
CA LYS A 579 10.81 -11.23 12.48
C LYS A 579 10.99 -10.36 13.72
N LEU A 580 9.97 -9.57 14.05
CA LEU A 580 9.88 -8.81 15.30
C LEU A 580 8.89 -9.51 16.24
N ASN A 581 9.28 -9.71 17.49
CA ASN A 581 8.50 -10.44 18.48
C ASN A 581 7.84 -9.48 19.47
N ARG A 582 6.50 -9.48 19.48
CA ARG A 582 5.71 -8.57 20.33
C ARG A 582 6.02 -8.72 21.83
N SER A 583 6.32 -9.93 22.30
CA SER A 583 6.57 -10.18 23.72
C SER A 583 7.86 -9.52 24.24
N LEU A 584 8.82 -9.24 23.35
CA LEU A 584 10.01 -8.45 23.64
C LEU A 584 9.68 -6.96 23.74
N ALA A 585 8.91 -6.44 22.78
CA ALA A 585 8.50 -5.04 22.74
C ALA A 585 7.58 -4.65 23.93
N ASP A 586 6.64 -5.51 24.31
CA ASP A 586 5.78 -5.32 25.49
C ASP A 586 6.61 -5.35 26.81
N LYS A 587 7.78 -5.99 26.81
CA LYS A 587 8.80 -5.95 27.89
C LYS A 587 9.82 -4.80 27.75
N ARG A 588 9.69 -3.95 26.72
CA ARG A 588 10.62 -2.85 26.36
C ARG A 588 12.03 -3.29 25.94
N ILE A 589 12.20 -4.53 25.50
CA ILE A 589 13.46 -5.04 24.95
C ILE A 589 13.53 -4.63 23.48
N PHE A 590 14.53 -3.80 23.13
CA PHE A 590 14.73 -3.28 21.78
C PHE A 590 16.19 -3.45 21.33
N PRO A 591 16.46 -3.80 20.05
CA PRO A 591 15.50 -4.19 19.01
C PRO A 591 14.71 -5.45 19.38
N ALA A 592 13.41 -5.46 19.11
CA ALA A 592 12.52 -6.57 19.43
C ALA A 592 12.61 -7.70 18.39
N VAL A 593 13.82 -8.03 17.92
CA VAL A 593 14.08 -9.02 16.87
C VAL A 593 14.05 -10.43 17.43
N ASP A 594 13.34 -11.33 16.75
CA ASP A 594 13.39 -12.76 17.01
C ASP A 594 14.62 -13.36 16.31
N VAL A 595 15.67 -13.64 17.07
CA VAL A 595 17.00 -14.01 16.54
C VAL A 595 17.09 -15.42 15.97
N ASP A 596 16.15 -16.30 16.35
CA ASP A 596 16.05 -17.67 15.84
C ASP A 596 15.12 -17.72 14.62
N ALA A 597 13.96 -17.06 14.71
CA ALA A 597 12.97 -17.08 13.63
C ALA A 597 13.30 -16.12 12.46
N SER A 598 14.40 -15.36 12.52
CA SER A 598 14.90 -14.49 11.43
C SER A 598 15.99 -15.18 10.61
N SER A 599 15.97 -15.04 9.29
CA SER A 599 16.94 -15.70 8.39
C SER A 599 17.02 -15.08 6.99
N THR A 600 18.11 -15.38 6.27
CA THR A 600 18.27 -15.08 4.84
C THR A 600 18.56 -16.36 4.06
N ARG A 601 17.86 -16.58 2.94
CA ARG A 601 18.15 -17.69 2.02
C ARG A 601 19.42 -17.39 1.23
N LYS A 602 20.34 -18.36 1.19
CA LYS A 602 21.66 -18.25 0.57
C LYS A 602 22.60 -17.20 1.21
N GLU A 603 22.54 -17.10 2.53
CA GLU A 603 23.47 -16.26 3.32
C GLU A 603 24.95 -16.61 3.11
N GLU A 604 25.25 -17.84 2.70
CA GLU A 604 26.62 -18.29 2.36
C GLU A 604 27.25 -17.59 1.15
N ILE A 605 26.46 -16.79 0.41
CA ILE A 605 26.96 -15.90 -0.66
C ILE A 605 27.30 -14.51 -0.10
N LEU A 606 26.69 -14.10 1.02
CA LEU A 606 26.80 -12.75 1.60
C LEU A 606 27.80 -12.64 2.76
N MET A 607 28.40 -13.77 3.17
CA MET A 607 29.34 -13.88 4.28
C MET A 607 30.61 -14.61 3.83
N SER A 608 31.75 -14.33 4.49
CA SER A 608 32.93 -15.16 4.30
C SER A 608 32.74 -16.55 4.91
N ALA A 609 33.45 -17.57 4.43
CA ALA A 609 33.34 -18.91 4.99
C ALA A 609 33.75 -18.98 6.49
N GLU A 610 34.67 -18.11 6.93
CA GLU A 610 35.06 -18.02 8.35
C GLU A 610 33.97 -17.35 9.19
N GLU A 611 33.43 -16.22 8.71
CA GLU A 611 32.31 -15.50 9.33
C GLU A 611 31.07 -16.40 9.48
N LEU A 612 30.67 -17.07 8.40
CA LEU A 612 29.53 -17.98 8.35
C LEU A 612 29.65 -19.11 9.38
N ASN A 613 30.84 -19.71 9.51
CA ASN A 613 31.09 -20.76 10.50
C ASN A 613 30.95 -20.27 11.95
N VAL A 614 31.32 -19.02 12.25
CA VAL A 614 31.12 -18.43 13.58
C VAL A 614 29.66 -18.03 13.81
N VAL A 615 28.99 -17.46 12.80
CA VAL A 615 27.54 -17.12 12.85
C VAL A 615 26.68 -18.37 13.06
N TRP A 616 27.02 -19.51 12.42
CA TRP A 616 26.34 -20.78 12.66
C TRP A 616 26.59 -21.35 14.07
N LYS A 617 27.78 -21.17 14.64
CA LYS A 617 28.03 -21.49 16.07
C LYS A 617 27.18 -20.61 16.99
N LEU A 618 27.12 -19.30 16.72
CA LEU A 618 26.29 -18.35 17.46
C LEU A 618 24.80 -18.73 17.42
N ARG A 619 24.24 -18.99 16.23
CA ARG A 619 22.83 -19.42 16.11
C ARG A 619 22.52 -20.70 16.90
N ARG A 620 23.42 -21.69 16.92
CA ARG A 620 23.24 -22.91 17.73
C ARG A 620 23.18 -22.63 19.23
N VAL A 621 23.90 -21.62 19.72
CA VAL A 621 23.82 -21.17 21.12
C VAL A 621 22.51 -20.41 21.37
N LEU A 622 22.10 -19.53 20.45
CA LEU A 622 20.87 -18.75 20.60
C LEU A 622 19.60 -19.61 20.53
N HIS A 623 19.54 -20.61 19.65
CA HIS A 623 18.45 -21.60 19.56
C HIS A 623 18.34 -22.48 20.82
N ALA A 624 19.41 -22.60 21.62
CA ALA A 624 19.38 -23.36 22.87
C ALA A 624 18.77 -22.58 24.06
N LEU A 625 18.31 -21.34 23.84
CA LEU A 625 17.78 -20.42 24.84
C LEU A 625 16.35 -19.98 24.49
N ASP A 626 15.58 -19.57 25.50
CA ASP A 626 14.31 -18.87 25.27
C ASP A 626 14.55 -17.56 24.51
N THR A 627 13.64 -17.15 23.61
CA THR A 627 13.80 -15.96 22.74
C THR A 627 14.22 -14.69 23.50
N GLN A 628 13.72 -14.48 24.72
CA GLN A 628 14.13 -13.37 25.58
C GLN A 628 15.59 -13.49 26.04
N GLN A 629 15.99 -14.66 26.55
CA GLN A 629 17.36 -14.90 27.01
C GLN A 629 18.36 -14.80 25.85
N ALA A 630 17.96 -15.28 24.66
CA ALA A 630 18.77 -15.20 23.45
C ALA A 630 19.07 -13.75 23.03
N ILE A 631 18.05 -12.87 22.97
CA ILE A 631 18.26 -11.45 22.63
C ILE A 631 18.96 -10.67 23.74
N GLU A 632 18.69 -10.96 25.02
CA GLU A 632 19.36 -10.31 26.16
C GLU A 632 20.86 -10.66 26.20
N LEU A 633 21.22 -11.95 26.08
CA LEU A 633 22.60 -12.42 25.99
C LEU A 633 23.33 -11.80 24.78
N LEU A 634 22.68 -11.77 23.62
CA LEU A 634 23.22 -11.17 22.41
C LEU A 634 23.49 -9.67 22.61
N LEU A 635 22.52 -8.93 23.16
CA LEU A 635 22.67 -7.50 23.43
C LEU A 635 23.79 -7.21 24.43
N ASP A 636 23.89 -7.97 25.52
CA ASP A 636 24.94 -7.76 26.52
C ASP A 636 26.33 -8.06 25.97
N LYS A 637 26.52 -9.14 25.20
CA LYS A 637 27.80 -9.43 24.56
C LYS A 637 28.14 -8.53 23.36
N MET A 638 27.14 -7.93 22.71
CA MET A 638 27.39 -6.90 21.69
C MET A 638 27.72 -5.53 22.28
N LYS A 639 27.36 -5.24 23.55
CA LYS A 639 27.84 -4.04 24.28
C LYS A 639 29.31 -4.17 24.71
N GLU A 640 29.81 -5.40 24.91
CA GLU A 640 31.23 -5.70 25.20
C GLU A 640 32.17 -5.55 23.98
N SER A 641 31.64 -5.20 22.81
CA SER A 641 32.39 -5.11 21.54
C SER A 641 32.00 -3.88 20.73
N LYS A 642 32.97 -3.26 20.06
CA LYS A 642 32.75 -2.09 19.21
C LYS A 642 32.23 -2.44 17.81
N SER A 643 32.51 -3.65 17.33
CA SER A 643 32.06 -4.12 16.01
C SER A 643 31.67 -5.58 15.98
N ASN A 644 30.94 -5.99 14.96
CA ASN A 644 30.57 -7.38 14.69
C ASN A 644 31.82 -8.24 14.37
N ALA A 645 32.84 -7.67 13.74
CA ALA A 645 34.12 -8.37 13.54
C ALA A 645 34.79 -8.69 14.89
N GLU A 646 34.87 -7.73 15.80
CA GLU A 646 35.41 -7.94 17.15
C GLU A 646 34.57 -8.97 17.94
N PHE A 647 33.24 -8.83 17.89
CA PHE A 647 32.28 -9.74 18.52
C PHE A 647 32.43 -11.19 18.03
N LEU A 648 32.53 -11.42 16.73
CA LEU A 648 32.72 -12.75 16.16
C LEU A 648 34.10 -13.33 16.55
N MET A 649 35.16 -12.53 16.62
CA MET A 649 36.46 -12.98 17.14
C MET A 649 36.40 -13.35 18.64
N GLN A 650 35.58 -12.66 19.45
CA GLN A 650 35.34 -13.04 20.85
C GLN A 650 34.58 -14.38 20.95
N ILE A 651 33.53 -14.58 20.14
CA ILE A 651 32.80 -15.85 20.05
C ILE A 651 33.71 -17.00 19.59
N GLN A 652 34.55 -16.78 18.58
CA GLN A 652 35.47 -17.79 18.06
C GLN A 652 36.45 -18.26 19.15
N LYS A 653 37.01 -17.33 19.95
CA LYS A 653 37.86 -17.67 21.12
C LYS A 653 37.10 -18.41 22.22
N THR A 654 35.83 -18.09 22.43
CA THR A 654 35.01 -18.66 23.51
C THR A 654 34.41 -20.03 23.15
N THR A 655 34.20 -20.29 21.86
CA THR A 655 33.61 -21.54 21.32
C THR A 655 34.65 -22.49 20.71
N VAL A 656 35.94 -22.25 20.98
CA VAL A 656 37.07 -23.14 20.63
C VAL A 656 37.83 -23.46 21.91
N GLY A 657 37.32 -24.43 22.67
CA GLY A 657 37.99 -24.91 23.87
C GLY A 657 37.16 -25.84 24.77
N PRO A 658 37.70 -27.02 25.11
CA PRO A 658 38.44 -27.95 24.26
C PRO A 658 37.51 -29.03 23.68
N GLU A 659 37.90 -29.64 22.57
CA GLU A 659 37.35 -30.96 22.21
C GLU A 659 37.87 -32.01 23.22
N ARG A 660 37.01 -32.98 23.56
CA ARG A 660 37.28 -34.11 24.46
C ARG A 660 36.70 -35.38 23.86
#